data_AF-N1JHD2-F1
#
_entry.id   AF-N1JHD2-F1
#
_cell.length_a   1.000
_cell.length_b   1.000
_cell.length_c   1.000
_cell.angle_alpha   90.00
_cell.angle_beta   90.00
_cell.angle_gamma   90.00
#
_symmetry.space_group_name_H-M   'P 1'
#
loop_
_entity.id
_entity.type
_entity.pdbx_description
1 polymer ?
#
loop_
_entity_poly.entity_id
_entity_poly.type
_entity_poly.pdbx_seq_one_letter_code
_entity_poly.pdbx_strand_id
1 'polypeptide(L)'
;MGYSAVDQEAINTIRLLAVDATIKCNSGHPGAPMGMAPVAHVLFNKIMNFNPKSSSWINRDRFVLSYSNLISFRNGHGCMLQYALLHLAGFKLSIDDIKDFRKIGSLTPGHPESHETDGVEVTTGPLGQGFSNAVGLAIAQQHAAGLYNKPDFELFNNYTFTFLGDGCMMEGVASEAASLAGHLQLGNLIAIYDDNGISIDGNVNCTLTEDVVKRFEAYGWHTLTIEDGDNNLEAIEAAIRECQSVKNKPSMIKLRTTIGFGSLLAGTHNVHGSPLKPDDAKQLKAKFGFDPEQSFVVRQSVYDLYNKRGAEGAAREQEWCKLFEKYCSTHESEAKDLKRRLSGELPEGWEKNLPTYSAKDPAIATRKLSETVLQKIYSSVPELVGGSADLTGSNLTRWKEAVDFQPPSLGIGNWSGRYIRYGVREHAMGAIMNGLAAYGLFIPYAGTFLNFVSYASGAVRLSALSQVRTIWVATHDSIGLGEDGPTHQPIEVLAHFRALPNCMVWRPADGNEVSAAYYVALTSKNTPSILALSRQNLPQLENSSIGNAIKGGYVACEDENADITIVSSGSEVGICIESVKYLKEHHNLRARVVSIPCFEVFDAQSKEYRLSVIPDGIPSLSVEVMSTLGWERYSHEQFGLNRFGASGAYLDVYKKIGSLTPGHPESHETDGVEVTTGPLGQGFSNAVGLAIAQQHAAGLYNKPDFELFNNYTFTFLGDGCMMEGVASEAASLAGHLQLGNLIAIYDDNGISIDGNVNCTLTEDVVKRFEAYGWHTLTIEDGDNNLEAIEAAIRECQSVKNKPSMIKLRTTIGFGSLLAGTHNVHGSPLKPDDAKQLKAKFGFDPEQSFVVRQSVYDLYNKRGAEGAAREQEWCKLFEKYCSTHESEAKDLKRRLSGELPEGWEKNLPTYSAKDPAIATRKLSETVLQKIYSSVPELVGGSADLTGSNLTRWKEAVDFQPPSLGIGNWSGRYIRYGVREHAMGAIMNGLAAYGLFIPYAGTFLNFVSYASGAVRLSALSQVRTIWVATHDSIGLGEDGPTHQPIEVLAHFRALPNCMVWRPADGNEVSAAYYVALTSKNTPSILALSRQNLPQLENSSIGNAIKGGYVACEDENADITIVSSGSEVGICIESVKYLKEHHNLRARVVSIPCFEVFDAQSKEYRLSVIPDGIPSLSVEVMSTLGWERYSHEQFGLNRFGASGAYLDVYKVKQAFIPYMKASNKGFTEVRVYTRGYIQACLGYG
;
A
#
# COMPACT_ATOMS: atom_id res chain seq x y z
N MET A 1 -8.60 -44.25 10.98
CA MET A 1 -7.96 -45.10 9.94
C MET A 1 -6.77 -44.31 9.44
N GLY A 2 -5.59 -44.93 9.32
CA GLY A 2 -4.39 -44.23 8.84
C GLY A 2 -4.48 -43.83 7.37
N TYR A 3 -3.52 -43.02 6.92
CA TYR A 3 -3.40 -42.63 5.52
C TYR A 3 -3.07 -43.84 4.63
N SER A 4 -3.65 -43.87 3.44
CA SER A 4 -3.57 -44.98 2.48
C SER A 4 -2.69 -44.63 1.28
N ALA A 5 -2.42 -45.61 0.42
CA ALA A 5 -1.74 -45.37 -0.86
C ALA A 5 -2.49 -44.38 -1.76
N VAL A 6 -3.82 -44.29 -1.64
CA VAL A 6 -4.65 -43.33 -2.40
C VAL A 6 -4.44 -41.90 -1.90
N ASP A 7 -4.21 -41.70 -0.61
CA ASP A 7 -3.90 -40.36 -0.05
C ASP A 7 -2.53 -39.88 -0.59
N GLN A 8 -1.53 -40.76 -0.66
CA GLN A 8 -0.24 -40.45 -1.28
C GLN A 8 -0.35 -40.17 -2.79
N GLU A 9 -1.21 -40.92 -3.49
CA GLU A 9 -1.53 -40.69 -4.89
C GLU A 9 -2.21 -39.32 -5.11
N ALA A 10 -3.13 -38.93 -4.23
CA ALA A 10 -3.79 -37.62 -4.28
C ALA A 10 -2.78 -36.47 -4.08
N ILE A 11 -1.89 -36.59 -3.09
CA ILE A 11 -0.81 -35.62 -2.85
C ILE A 11 0.06 -35.47 -4.11
N ASN A 12 0.50 -36.59 -4.69
CA ASN A 12 1.35 -36.55 -5.89
C ASN A 12 0.59 -36.01 -7.12
N THR A 13 -0.71 -36.28 -7.24
CA THR A 13 -1.57 -35.69 -8.28
C THR A 13 -1.60 -34.16 -8.18
N ILE A 14 -1.78 -33.61 -6.97
CA ILE A 14 -1.74 -32.16 -6.72
C ILE A 14 -0.39 -31.57 -7.15
N ARG A 15 0.72 -32.21 -6.76
CA ARG A 15 2.08 -31.79 -7.14
C ARG A 15 2.25 -31.74 -8.65
N LEU A 16 1.83 -32.80 -9.35
CA LEU A 16 2.02 -32.93 -10.81
C LEU A 16 1.11 -31.99 -11.61
N LEU A 17 -0.11 -31.70 -11.14
CA LEU A 17 -0.96 -30.68 -11.77
C LEU A 17 -0.30 -29.30 -11.74
N ALA A 18 0.37 -28.93 -10.64
CA ALA A 18 1.12 -27.68 -10.56
C ALA A 18 2.30 -27.64 -11.55
N VAL A 19 3.02 -28.75 -11.70
CA VAL A 19 4.12 -28.86 -12.67
C VAL A 19 3.61 -28.79 -14.11
N ASP A 20 2.56 -29.54 -14.44
CA ASP A 20 2.01 -29.57 -15.81
C ASP A 20 1.42 -28.22 -16.23
N ALA A 21 0.66 -27.56 -15.35
CA ALA A 21 0.06 -26.25 -15.63
C ALA A 21 1.13 -25.17 -15.87
N THR A 22 2.18 -25.14 -15.04
CA THR A 22 3.26 -24.14 -15.17
C THR A 22 4.10 -24.35 -16.42
N ILE A 23 4.39 -25.60 -16.80
CA ILE A 23 5.07 -25.93 -18.06
C ILE A 23 4.20 -25.54 -19.27
N LYS A 24 2.91 -25.88 -19.25
CA LYS A 24 2.00 -25.59 -20.36
C LYS A 24 1.85 -24.09 -20.62
N CYS A 25 1.80 -23.27 -19.57
CA CYS A 25 1.75 -21.82 -19.69
C CYS A 25 3.13 -21.17 -19.87
N ASN A 26 4.22 -21.91 -19.64
CA ASN A 26 5.58 -21.37 -19.53
C ASN A 26 5.68 -20.22 -18.51
N SER A 27 4.86 -20.28 -17.46
CA SER A 27 4.72 -19.27 -16.41
C SER A 27 4.10 -19.90 -15.16
N GLY A 28 4.47 -19.39 -13.99
CA GLY A 28 3.90 -19.79 -12.70
C GLY A 28 4.89 -20.48 -11.77
N HIS A 29 4.37 -21.02 -10.66
CA HIS A 29 5.16 -21.26 -9.45
C HIS A 29 4.91 -22.68 -8.93
N PRO A 30 5.76 -23.66 -9.28
CA PRO A 30 5.57 -25.05 -8.88
C PRO A 30 6.10 -25.35 -7.46
N GLY A 31 7.11 -24.62 -6.98
CA GLY A 31 7.84 -24.97 -5.75
C GLY A 31 6.95 -25.05 -4.50
N ALA A 32 6.22 -23.98 -4.27
CA ALA A 32 5.23 -23.79 -3.22
C ALA A 32 4.11 -24.87 -3.20
N PRO A 33 3.32 -25.05 -4.29
CA PRO A 33 2.35 -26.13 -4.39
C PRO A 33 2.91 -27.53 -4.10
N MET A 34 4.17 -27.77 -4.47
CA MET A 34 4.79 -29.08 -4.28
C MET A 34 5.10 -29.39 -2.81
N GLY A 35 5.59 -28.39 -2.05
CA GLY A 35 5.89 -28.52 -0.63
C GLY A 35 4.61 -28.69 0.22
N MET A 36 3.56 -27.93 -0.07
CA MET A 36 2.33 -27.90 0.75
C MET A 36 1.24 -28.89 0.36
N ALA A 37 1.40 -29.64 -0.73
CA ALA A 37 0.43 -30.66 -1.13
C ALA A 37 0.03 -31.61 0.01
N PRO A 38 0.94 -32.08 0.91
CA PRO A 38 0.59 -32.91 2.07
C PRO A 38 -0.42 -32.24 3.02
N VAL A 39 -0.09 -31.05 3.55
CA VAL A 39 -0.97 -30.35 4.51
C VAL A 39 -2.26 -29.88 3.86
N ALA A 40 -2.22 -29.46 2.61
CA ALA A 40 -3.41 -29.11 1.83
C ALA A 40 -4.35 -30.32 1.68
N HIS A 41 -3.78 -31.49 1.37
CA HIS A 41 -4.54 -32.72 1.28
C HIS A 41 -5.19 -33.08 2.62
N VAL A 42 -4.44 -33.08 3.73
CA VAL A 42 -4.98 -33.34 5.08
C VAL A 42 -6.12 -32.38 5.40
N LEU A 43 -5.92 -31.09 5.16
CA LEU A 43 -6.89 -30.05 5.46
C LEU A 43 -8.20 -30.23 4.67
N PHE A 44 -8.12 -30.36 3.34
CA PHE A 44 -9.32 -30.46 2.49
C PHE A 44 -10.00 -31.84 2.57
N ASN A 45 -9.23 -32.93 2.72
CA ASN A 45 -9.78 -34.29 2.71
C ASN A 45 -10.35 -34.71 4.08
N LYS A 46 -9.78 -34.26 5.20
CA LYS A 46 -10.14 -34.75 6.55
C LYS A 46 -10.79 -33.71 7.46
N ILE A 47 -10.44 -32.43 7.31
CA ILE A 47 -10.77 -31.41 8.31
C ILE A 47 -11.90 -30.49 7.84
N MET A 48 -11.69 -29.77 6.74
CA MET A 48 -12.57 -28.68 6.31
C MET A 48 -13.97 -29.12 5.89
N ASN A 49 -14.97 -28.35 6.30
CA ASN A 49 -16.36 -28.49 5.90
C ASN A 49 -16.68 -27.53 4.77
N PHE A 50 -16.97 -28.07 3.60
CA PHE A 50 -17.37 -27.28 2.44
C PHE A 50 -18.33 -28.09 1.58
N ASN A 51 -19.23 -27.41 0.87
CA ASN A 51 -20.01 -28.04 -0.20
C ASN A 51 -19.58 -27.44 -1.54
N PRO A 52 -18.91 -28.20 -2.42
CA PRO A 52 -18.47 -27.70 -3.72
C PRO A 52 -19.62 -27.33 -4.67
N LYS A 53 -20.85 -27.80 -4.41
CA LYS A 53 -22.05 -27.44 -5.17
C LYS A 53 -22.79 -26.23 -4.59
N SER A 54 -22.43 -25.81 -3.38
CA SER A 54 -22.96 -24.64 -2.66
C SER A 54 -21.78 -23.88 -2.04
N SER A 55 -20.94 -23.29 -2.90
CA SER A 55 -19.76 -22.54 -2.47
C SER A 55 -20.11 -21.31 -1.63
N SER A 56 -21.37 -20.86 -1.65
CA SER A 56 -21.90 -19.77 -0.83
C SER A 56 -22.43 -20.20 0.54
N TRP A 57 -22.36 -21.49 0.91
CA TRP A 57 -22.78 -21.96 2.24
C TRP A 57 -22.07 -21.14 3.34
N ILE A 58 -22.85 -20.41 4.14
CA ILE A 58 -22.31 -19.39 5.04
C ILE A 58 -21.48 -19.97 6.21
N ASN A 59 -21.84 -21.16 6.68
CA ASN A 59 -21.15 -21.86 7.78
C ASN A 59 -20.12 -22.89 7.27
N ARG A 60 -19.64 -22.75 6.03
CA ARG A 60 -18.48 -23.52 5.55
C ARG A 60 -17.21 -23.04 6.25
N ASP A 61 -16.25 -23.94 6.42
CA ASP A 61 -14.89 -23.57 6.76
C ASP A 61 -14.26 -22.80 5.60
N ARG A 62 -13.54 -21.73 5.91
CA ARG A 62 -12.94 -20.83 4.92
C ARG A 62 -11.47 -21.15 4.77
N PHE A 63 -10.98 -21.12 3.54
CA PHE A 63 -9.57 -21.27 3.24
C PHE A 63 -9.05 -20.05 2.49
N VAL A 64 -8.00 -19.44 3.02
CA VAL A 64 -7.30 -18.34 2.36
C VAL A 64 -5.88 -18.76 2.03
N LEU A 65 -5.53 -18.67 0.75
CA LEU A 65 -4.16 -18.89 0.31
C LEU A 65 -3.40 -17.56 0.33
N SER A 66 -2.81 -17.23 1.48
CA SER A 66 -1.84 -16.13 1.63
C SER A 66 -0.41 -16.57 1.30
N TYR A 67 -0.26 -17.73 0.64
CA TYR A 67 0.96 -18.53 0.62
C TYR A 67 2.15 -17.84 -0.05
N SER A 68 3.34 -18.02 0.55
CA SER A 68 4.60 -17.46 0.06
C SER A 68 5.81 -18.37 0.21
N ASN A 69 6.30 -18.91 -0.90
CA ASN A 69 7.77 -18.96 -1.10
C ASN A 69 8.08 -17.84 -2.08
N LEU A 70 9.33 -17.46 -2.34
CA LEU A 70 9.59 -16.15 -2.94
C LEU A 70 10.27 -16.30 -4.34
N ILE A 71 9.62 -15.74 -5.39
CA ILE A 71 10.05 -15.12 -6.69
C ILE A 71 8.82 -14.33 -7.17
N SER A 72 9.02 -13.02 -7.40
CA SER A 72 8.00 -11.97 -7.55
C SER A 72 6.97 -11.94 -6.41
N PHE A 73 6.60 -10.74 -5.97
CA PHE A 73 5.74 -10.49 -4.81
C PHE A 73 4.27 -10.91 -5.01
N ARG A 74 4.04 -12.21 -5.13
CA ARG A 74 2.88 -12.82 -5.76
C ARG A 74 2.10 -13.77 -4.83
N ASN A 75 1.72 -13.45 -3.62
CA ASN A 75 1.07 -14.39 -2.69
C ASN A 75 -0.35 -14.81 -3.04
N GLY A 76 -0.46 -15.99 -3.62
CA GLY A 76 -1.47 -16.38 -4.59
C GLY A 76 -0.80 -17.06 -5.78
N HIS A 77 0.52 -17.04 -5.90
CA HIS A 77 1.28 -17.69 -6.96
C HIS A 77 1.22 -19.21 -6.86
N GLY A 78 1.16 -19.71 -5.62
CA GLY A 78 0.82 -21.09 -5.32
C GLY A 78 -0.65 -21.38 -5.60
N CYS A 79 -1.42 -20.49 -6.24
CA CYS A 79 -2.81 -20.69 -6.61
C CYS A 79 -3.05 -22.01 -7.31
N MET A 80 -2.06 -22.53 -8.03
CA MET A 80 -2.19 -23.83 -8.66
C MET A 80 -2.46 -24.96 -7.65
N LEU A 81 -1.98 -24.83 -6.39
CA LEU A 81 -2.38 -25.67 -5.27
C LEU A 81 -3.89 -25.55 -4.99
N GLN A 82 -4.38 -24.33 -4.80
CA GLN A 82 -5.79 -24.05 -4.51
C GLN A 82 -6.69 -24.48 -5.66
N TYR A 83 -6.36 -24.14 -6.91
CA TYR A 83 -7.10 -24.54 -8.10
C TYR A 83 -7.12 -26.07 -8.26
N ALA A 84 -6.00 -26.77 -8.01
CA ALA A 84 -5.99 -28.23 -8.02
C ALA A 84 -6.94 -28.79 -6.95
N LEU A 85 -6.93 -28.26 -5.73
CA LEU A 85 -7.84 -28.68 -4.65
C LEU A 85 -9.30 -28.41 -4.99
N LEU A 86 -9.62 -27.22 -5.53
CA LEU A 86 -10.98 -26.84 -5.93
C LEU A 86 -11.49 -27.75 -7.06
N HIS A 87 -10.66 -28.03 -8.05
CA HIS A 87 -10.97 -28.98 -9.12
C HIS A 87 -11.25 -30.38 -8.57
N LEU A 88 -10.33 -30.92 -7.75
CA LEU A 88 -10.47 -32.27 -7.18
C LEU A 88 -11.68 -32.37 -6.25
N ALA A 89 -11.95 -31.34 -5.46
CA ALA A 89 -13.10 -31.25 -4.57
C ALA A 89 -14.44 -31.08 -5.32
N GLY A 90 -14.42 -30.80 -6.62
CA GLY A 90 -15.62 -30.75 -7.47
C GLY A 90 -16.35 -29.41 -7.50
N PHE A 91 -15.66 -28.30 -7.14
CA PHE A 91 -16.12 -26.93 -7.36
C PHE A 91 -16.33 -26.66 -8.85
N LYS A 92 -16.81 -25.47 -9.22
CA LYS A 92 -17.01 -25.09 -10.65
C LYS A 92 -15.68 -24.77 -11.35
N LEU A 93 -14.74 -25.71 -11.30
CA LEU A 93 -13.42 -25.65 -11.92
C LEU A 93 -13.09 -27.00 -12.55
N SER A 94 -13.00 -27.05 -13.87
CA SER A 94 -12.71 -28.25 -14.65
C SER A 94 -11.22 -28.46 -14.85
N ILE A 95 -10.82 -29.65 -15.31
CA ILE A 95 -9.42 -29.90 -15.69
C ILE A 95 -9.00 -29.06 -16.90
N ASP A 96 -9.95 -28.63 -17.73
CA ASP A 96 -9.68 -27.78 -18.88
C ASP A 96 -9.41 -26.33 -18.44
N ASP A 97 -10.06 -25.86 -17.37
CA ASP A 97 -9.70 -24.58 -16.73
C ASP A 97 -8.27 -24.63 -16.20
N ILE A 98 -7.88 -25.71 -15.49
CA ILE A 98 -6.49 -25.92 -15.02
C ILE A 98 -5.48 -25.91 -16.18
N LYS A 99 -5.86 -26.50 -17.31
CA LYS A 99 -5.07 -26.51 -18.55
C LYS A 99 -4.95 -25.12 -19.18
N ASP A 100 -5.81 -24.18 -18.82
CA ASP A 100 -5.80 -22.78 -19.28
C ASP A 100 -5.31 -21.81 -18.19
N PHE A 101 -4.60 -22.34 -17.17
CA PHE A 101 -3.88 -21.56 -16.17
C PHE A 101 -3.12 -20.38 -16.77
N ARG A 102 -3.31 -19.19 -16.18
CA ARG A 102 -2.67 -17.93 -16.58
C ARG A 102 -2.95 -17.50 -18.02
N LYS A 103 -4.05 -17.97 -18.62
CA LYS A 103 -4.56 -17.44 -19.88
C LYS A 103 -5.68 -16.44 -19.66
N ILE A 104 -5.86 -15.59 -20.66
CA ILE A 104 -6.87 -14.54 -20.66
C ILE A 104 -8.27 -15.13 -20.63
N GLY A 105 -9.08 -14.62 -19.71
CA GLY A 105 -10.46 -15.06 -19.51
C GLY A 105 -10.57 -16.47 -18.92
N SER A 106 -9.46 -17.07 -18.46
CA SER A 106 -9.50 -18.33 -17.73
C SER A 106 -10.04 -18.13 -16.32
N LEU A 107 -10.68 -19.16 -15.76
CA LEU A 107 -11.08 -19.20 -14.34
C LEU A 107 -9.91 -19.56 -13.41
N THR A 108 -8.69 -19.50 -13.92
CA THR A 108 -7.45 -19.82 -13.20
C THR A 108 -6.40 -18.73 -13.45
N PRO A 109 -6.68 -17.48 -13.04
CA PRO A 109 -5.75 -16.36 -13.16
C PRO A 109 -4.42 -16.62 -12.44
N GLY A 110 -3.41 -15.81 -12.72
CA GLY A 110 -2.06 -15.98 -12.15
C GLY A 110 -1.98 -15.87 -10.63
N HIS A 111 -3.02 -15.32 -10.02
CA HIS A 111 -3.30 -15.25 -8.59
C HIS A 111 -4.80 -15.45 -8.35
N PRO A 112 -5.26 -15.94 -7.19
CA PRO A 112 -6.67 -16.15 -6.93
C PRO A 112 -7.43 -14.82 -6.93
N GLU A 113 -8.51 -14.73 -7.71
CA GLU A 113 -9.41 -13.58 -7.76
C GLU A 113 -10.81 -14.03 -7.33
N SER A 114 -11.34 -13.46 -6.25
CA SER A 114 -12.58 -13.93 -5.61
C SER A 114 -13.83 -13.75 -6.47
N HIS A 115 -13.80 -12.82 -7.41
CA HIS A 115 -14.90 -12.55 -8.32
C HIS A 115 -14.83 -13.37 -9.62
N GLU A 116 -13.71 -14.04 -9.90
CA GLU A 116 -13.53 -14.88 -11.10
C GLU A 116 -13.60 -16.38 -10.78
N THR A 117 -12.98 -16.84 -9.69
CA THR A 117 -12.80 -18.28 -9.41
C THR A 117 -13.70 -18.78 -8.29
N ASP A 118 -14.58 -19.75 -8.58
CA ASP A 118 -15.47 -20.36 -7.58
C ASP A 118 -14.70 -21.05 -6.45
N GLY A 119 -15.03 -20.75 -5.19
CA GLY A 119 -14.35 -21.28 -4.00
C GLY A 119 -13.10 -20.50 -3.57
N VAL A 120 -12.78 -19.37 -4.22
CA VAL A 120 -11.79 -18.39 -3.73
C VAL A 120 -12.49 -17.37 -2.84
N GLU A 121 -12.12 -17.33 -1.56
CA GLU A 121 -12.73 -16.43 -0.56
C GLU A 121 -12.40 -14.95 -0.80
N VAL A 122 -11.13 -14.66 -1.10
CA VAL A 122 -10.59 -13.31 -1.24
C VAL A 122 -9.53 -13.27 -2.33
N THR A 123 -9.40 -12.13 -3.00
CA THR A 123 -8.31 -11.92 -3.97
C THR A 123 -6.98 -11.78 -3.22
N THR A 124 -6.04 -12.67 -3.52
CA THR A 124 -4.68 -12.61 -2.97
C THR A 124 -3.67 -12.38 -4.10
N GLY A 125 -2.47 -11.94 -3.76
CA GLY A 125 -1.38 -11.70 -4.70
C GLY A 125 -0.36 -10.76 -4.08
N PRO A 126 -0.78 -9.61 -3.56
CA PRO A 126 0.10 -8.82 -2.71
C PRO A 126 0.34 -9.51 -1.35
N LEU A 127 1.59 -9.52 -0.88
CA LEU A 127 1.98 -10.23 0.35
C LEU A 127 1.28 -9.66 1.60
N GLY A 128 1.10 -10.51 2.62
CA GLY A 128 0.45 -10.17 3.89
C GLY A 128 -1.08 -10.00 3.83
N GLN A 129 -1.65 -9.60 2.68
CA GLN A 129 -3.08 -9.30 2.51
C GLN A 129 -3.98 -10.48 2.87
N GLY A 130 -3.70 -11.67 2.33
CA GLY A 130 -4.52 -12.87 2.56
C GLY A 130 -4.59 -13.27 4.03
N PHE A 131 -3.49 -13.15 4.78
CA PHE A 131 -3.47 -13.40 6.22
C PHE A 131 -4.36 -12.39 6.96
N SER A 132 -4.25 -11.10 6.63
CA SER A 132 -5.08 -10.05 7.22
C SER A 132 -6.56 -10.16 6.81
N ASN A 133 -6.86 -10.62 5.60
CA ASN A 133 -8.22 -10.99 5.19
C ASN A 133 -8.76 -12.16 6.00
N ALA A 134 -7.94 -13.18 6.28
CA ALA A 134 -8.32 -14.32 7.10
C ALA A 134 -8.66 -13.90 8.54
N VAL A 135 -7.94 -12.93 9.10
CA VAL A 135 -8.32 -12.28 10.36
C VAL A 135 -9.71 -11.64 10.25
N GLY A 136 -10.00 -10.91 9.16
CA GLY A 136 -11.33 -10.35 8.92
C GLY A 136 -12.45 -11.38 8.78
N LEU A 137 -12.19 -12.50 8.10
CA LEU A 137 -13.13 -13.63 7.99
C LEU A 137 -13.39 -14.29 9.37
N ALA A 138 -12.34 -14.41 10.19
CA ALA A 138 -12.45 -14.93 11.55
C ALA A 138 -13.24 -13.98 12.48
N ILE A 139 -13.01 -12.66 12.37
CA ILE A 139 -13.81 -11.64 13.06
C ILE A 139 -15.29 -11.73 12.63
N ALA A 140 -15.56 -11.82 11.32
CA ALA A 140 -16.92 -11.93 10.81
C ALA A 140 -17.64 -13.18 11.33
N GLN A 141 -16.97 -14.33 11.35
CA GLN A 141 -17.54 -15.56 11.90
C GLN A 141 -17.88 -15.39 13.38
N GLN A 142 -16.95 -14.87 14.17
CA GLN A 142 -17.13 -14.70 15.61
C GLN A 142 -18.24 -13.67 15.91
N HIS A 143 -18.35 -12.63 15.08
CA HIS A 143 -19.43 -11.66 15.16
C HIS A 143 -20.80 -12.28 14.81
N ALA A 144 -20.87 -13.05 13.72
CA ALA A 144 -22.09 -13.78 13.34
C ALA A 144 -22.53 -14.77 14.42
N ALA A 145 -21.58 -15.50 15.03
CA ALA A 145 -21.84 -16.37 16.17
C ALA A 145 -22.38 -15.58 17.36
N GLY A 146 -21.78 -14.43 17.69
CA GLY A 146 -22.25 -13.55 18.76
C GLY A 146 -23.66 -12.98 18.55
N LEU A 147 -24.09 -12.81 17.31
CA LEU A 147 -25.44 -12.33 16.97
C LEU A 147 -26.49 -13.44 16.96
N TYR A 148 -26.18 -14.57 16.31
CA TYR A 148 -27.21 -15.54 15.91
C TYR A 148 -27.18 -16.86 16.67
N ASN A 149 -26.05 -17.27 17.25
CA ASN A 149 -26.02 -18.52 18.02
C ASN A 149 -26.85 -18.37 19.30
N LYS A 150 -27.63 -19.40 19.63
CA LYS A 150 -28.46 -19.50 20.85
C LYS A 150 -28.22 -20.87 21.49
N PRO A 151 -28.62 -21.09 22.76
CA PRO A 151 -28.66 -22.43 23.32
C PRO A 151 -29.39 -23.39 22.37
N ASP A 152 -28.81 -24.57 22.13
CA ASP A 152 -29.29 -25.58 21.16
C ASP A 152 -29.24 -25.20 19.66
N PHE A 153 -28.75 -24.01 19.32
CA PHE A 153 -28.63 -23.52 17.94
C PHE A 153 -27.26 -22.90 17.68
N GLU A 154 -26.30 -23.76 17.35
CA GLU A 154 -24.98 -23.34 16.89
C GLU A 154 -24.97 -23.20 15.36
N LEU A 155 -25.45 -22.04 14.87
CA LEU A 155 -25.54 -21.76 13.43
C LEU A 155 -24.19 -21.40 12.82
N PHE A 156 -23.30 -20.77 13.59
CA PHE A 156 -21.98 -20.32 13.16
C PHE A 156 -20.91 -20.94 14.05
N ASN A 157 -20.15 -21.88 13.51
CA ASN A 157 -19.03 -22.55 14.17
C ASN A 157 -17.88 -22.92 13.22
N ASN A 158 -17.91 -22.37 12.01
CA ASN A 158 -16.85 -22.60 11.03
C ASN A 158 -15.51 -22.02 11.49
N TYR A 159 -14.44 -22.59 10.96
CA TYR A 159 -13.07 -22.11 11.09
C TYR A 159 -12.65 -21.29 9.87
N THR A 160 -11.59 -20.51 10.06
CA THR A 160 -10.83 -19.89 8.99
C THR A 160 -9.41 -20.43 9.01
N PHE A 161 -9.00 -21.08 7.92
CA PHE A 161 -7.66 -21.58 7.70
C PHE A 161 -6.92 -20.69 6.74
N THR A 162 -5.65 -20.40 7.04
CA THR A 162 -4.80 -19.61 6.14
C THR A 162 -3.43 -20.22 6.03
N PHE A 163 -2.91 -20.29 4.79
CA PHE A 163 -1.54 -20.69 4.52
C PHE A 163 -0.72 -19.45 4.19
N LEU A 164 0.48 -19.34 4.77
CA LEU A 164 1.42 -18.23 4.58
C LEU A 164 2.86 -18.75 4.66
N GLY A 165 3.84 -18.00 4.18
CA GLY A 165 5.25 -18.36 4.33
C GLY A 165 6.11 -17.14 4.68
N ASP A 166 7.42 -17.22 4.41
CA ASP A 166 8.43 -16.25 4.87
C ASP A 166 8.13 -14.80 4.46
N GLY A 167 7.62 -14.60 3.24
CA GLY A 167 7.32 -13.27 2.70
C GLY A 167 6.20 -12.57 3.46
N CYS A 168 5.11 -13.28 3.78
CA CYS A 168 4.07 -12.72 4.64
C CYS A 168 4.60 -12.40 6.03
N MET A 169 5.53 -13.19 6.55
CA MET A 169 6.06 -12.98 7.90
C MET A 169 6.94 -11.73 8.00
N MET A 170 7.49 -11.26 6.88
CA MET A 170 8.27 -10.03 6.79
C MET A 170 7.41 -8.77 6.62
N GLU A 171 6.25 -8.87 5.95
CA GLU A 171 5.33 -7.73 5.72
C GLU A 171 4.75 -7.14 7.02
N GLY A 172 4.76 -5.81 7.11
CA GLY A 172 4.20 -5.07 8.23
C GLY A 172 2.70 -5.32 8.43
N VAL A 173 1.93 -5.41 7.34
CA VAL A 173 0.47 -5.65 7.40
C VAL A 173 0.10 -6.97 8.09
N ALA A 174 0.97 -7.99 8.00
CA ALA A 174 0.75 -9.26 8.66
C ALA A 174 1.03 -9.16 10.17
N SER A 175 2.05 -8.39 10.56
CA SER A 175 2.36 -8.13 11.98
C SER A 175 1.24 -7.32 12.66
N GLU A 176 0.71 -6.30 11.98
CA GLU A 176 -0.48 -5.56 12.42
C GLU A 176 -1.67 -6.48 12.67
N ALA A 177 -2.00 -7.33 11.69
CA ALA A 177 -3.14 -8.24 11.79
C ALA A 177 -2.92 -9.35 12.83
N ALA A 178 -1.70 -9.87 12.97
CA ALA A 178 -1.36 -10.90 13.94
C ALA A 178 -1.50 -10.38 15.39
N SER A 179 -1.01 -9.16 15.63
CA SER A 179 -1.16 -8.46 16.90
C SER A 179 -2.64 -8.30 17.28
N LEU A 180 -3.46 -7.80 16.35
CA LEU A 180 -4.90 -7.60 16.60
C LEU A 180 -5.66 -8.93 16.78
N ALA A 181 -5.35 -9.96 15.99
CA ALA A 181 -5.99 -11.27 16.12
C ALA A 181 -5.68 -11.96 17.46
N GLY A 182 -4.45 -11.78 17.96
CA GLY A 182 -4.04 -12.26 19.28
C GLY A 182 -4.79 -11.55 20.40
N HIS A 183 -4.85 -10.22 20.35
CA HIS A 183 -5.67 -9.38 21.25
C HIS A 183 -7.15 -9.83 21.27
N LEU A 184 -7.71 -10.06 20.08
CA LEU A 184 -9.09 -10.51 19.90
C LEU A 184 -9.30 -12.00 20.20
N GLN A 185 -8.30 -12.77 20.64
CA GLN A 185 -8.47 -14.16 21.09
C GLN A 185 -9.20 -15.07 20.08
N LEU A 186 -8.97 -14.88 18.78
CA LEU A 186 -9.70 -15.53 17.68
C LEU A 186 -9.39 -17.04 17.55
N GLY A 187 -9.95 -17.88 18.42
CA GLY A 187 -9.75 -19.35 18.42
C GLY A 187 -10.35 -20.13 17.25
N ASN A 188 -11.01 -19.43 16.33
CA ASN A 188 -11.50 -19.97 15.05
C ASN A 188 -10.49 -19.76 13.90
N LEU A 189 -9.37 -19.06 14.13
CA LEU A 189 -8.32 -18.81 13.14
C LEU A 189 -7.14 -19.77 13.34
N ILE A 190 -6.80 -20.51 12.29
CA ILE A 190 -5.64 -21.41 12.25
C ILE A 190 -4.76 -21.07 11.04
N ALA A 191 -3.55 -20.61 11.33
CA ALA A 191 -2.55 -20.24 10.34
C ALA A 191 -1.50 -21.36 10.21
N ILE A 192 -1.13 -21.72 8.97
CA ILE A 192 -0.06 -22.67 8.69
C ILE A 192 1.06 -21.92 7.99
N TYR A 193 2.16 -21.75 8.72
CA TYR A 193 3.37 -21.11 8.25
C TYR A 193 4.27 -22.16 7.60
N ASP A 194 4.51 -22.03 6.30
CA ASP A 194 5.51 -22.82 5.60
C ASP A 194 6.92 -22.27 5.83
N ASP A 195 7.67 -22.98 6.67
CA ASP A 195 9.09 -22.75 6.94
C ASP A 195 9.93 -23.68 6.05
N ASN A 196 10.13 -23.31 4.80
CA ASN A 196 11.03 -24.03 3.87
C ASN A 196 12.43 -23.41 3.77
N GLY A 197 12.61 -22.20 4.34
CA GLY A 197 13.90 -21.52 4.42
C GLY A 197 14.42 -20.90 3.12
N ILE A 198 13.56 -20.73 2.11
CA ILE A 198 13.94 -20.18 0.79
C ILE A 198 13.09 -18.98 0.41
N SER A 199 13.77 -17.94 -0.06
CA SER A 199 13.21 -16.74 -0.65
C SER A 199 13.64 -16.41 -2.11
N ILE A 200 13.28 -15.23 -2.67
CA ILE A 200 13.64 -14.82 -4.06
C ILE A 200 15.14 -14.70 -4.15
N ASP A 201 15.68 -13.99 -3.17
CA ASP A 201 17.09 -13.69 -3.07
C ASP A 201 17.91 -14.88 -2.56
N GLY A 202 17.27 -16.00 -2.20
CA GLY A 202 17.95 -17.25 -1.91
C GLY A 202 17.57 -17.85 -0.56
N ASN A 203 18.53 -18.01 0.34
CA ASN A 203 18.27 -18.54 1.67
C ASN A 203 17.75 -17.42 2.57
N VAL A 204 16.65 -17.63 3.29
CA VAL A 204 16.02 -16.60 4.13
C VAL A 204 16.96 -15.98 5.17
N ASN A 205 18.02 -16.68 5.58
CA ASN A 205 19.04 -16.16 6.49
C ASN A 205 19.75 -14.90 5.97
N CYS A 206 19.58 -14.51 4.69
CA CYS A 206 20.09 -13.24 4.18
C CYS A 206 19.22 -12.02 4.52
N THR A 207 18.01 -12.22 5.06
CA THR A 207 17.03 -11.14 5.34
C THR A 207 16.10 -11.39 6.53
N LEU A 208 15.97 -12.63 7.00
CA LEU A 208 15.05 -13.05 8.06
C LEU A 208 15.75 -14.06 8.98
N THR A 209 16.10 -13.60 10.18
CA THR A 209 16.78 -14.40 11.22
C THR A 209 16.10 -14.29 12.59
N GLU A 210 14.91 -13.68 12.65
CA GLU A 210 14.11 -13.58 13.87
C GLU A 210 13.51 -14.95 14.27
N ASP A 211 13.09 -15.04 15.53
CA ASP A 211 12.32 -16.18 16.03
C ASP A 211 10.82 -15.92 15.83
N VAL A 212 10.31 -16.34 14.65
CA VAL A 212 8.90 -16.16 14.26
C VAL A 212 7.94 -16.80 15.27
N VAL A 213 8.31 -17.95 15.87
CA VAL A 213 7.47 -18.63 16.87
C VAL A 213 7.33 -17.76 18.11
N LYS A 214 8.44 -17.28 18.67
CA LYS A 214 8.42 -16.40 19.84
C LYS A 214 7.71 -15.08 19.57
N ARG A 215 7.79 -14.54 18.35
CA ARG A 215 7.03 -13.35 17.97
C ARG A 215 5.52 -13.60 18.04
N PHE A 216 5.04 -14.71 17.49
CA PHE A 216 3.62 -15.08 17.57
C PHE A 216 3.17 -15.39 19.01
N GLU A 217 4.02 -16.01 19.82
CA GLU A 217 3.77 -16.19 21.26
C GLU A 217 3.64 -14.85 21.99
N ALA A 218 4.49 -13.86 21.65
CA ALA A 218 4.42 -12.51 22.20
C ALA A 218 3.10 -11.82 21.85
N TYR A 219 2.55 -12.06 20.64
CA TYR A 219 1.21 -11.62 20.23
C TYR A 219 0.06 -12.34 20.96
N GLY A 220 0.33 -13.41 21.70
CA GLY A 220 -0.68 -14.19 22.42
C GLY A 220 -1.26 -15.38 21.64
N TRP A 221 -0.59 -15.83 20.57
CA TRP A 221 -1.01 -16.99 19.78
C TRP A 221 -0.65 -18.32 20.46
N HIS A 222 -1.37 -19.38 20.10
CA HIS A 222 -0.92 -20.75 20.34
C HIS A 222 -0.04 -21.21 19.18
N THR A 223 1.12 -21.78 19.47
CA THR A 223 2.13 -22.15 18.48
C THR A 223 2.44 -23.64 18.55
N LEU A 224 2.58 -24.28 17.39
CA LEU A 224 3.03 -25.66 17.25
C LEU A 224 4.10 -25.73 16.15
N THR A 225 5.03 -26.68 16.26
CA THR A 225 6.07 -26.91 15.24
C THR A 225 6.03 -28.35 14.77
N ILE A 226 6.08 -28.55 13.45
CA ILE A 226 6.18 -29.86 12.80
C ILE A 226 7.43 -29.86 11.92
N GLU A 227 8.40 -30.72 12.25
CA GLU A 227 9.71 -30.78 11.58
C GLU A 227 9.71 -31.57 10.26
N ASP A 228 8.71 -32.42 10.01
CA ASP A 228 8.55 -33.19 8.76
C ASP A 228 7.18 -32.95 8.13
N GLY A 229 7.01 -31.77 7.53
CA GLY A 229 5.80 -31.41 6.80
C GLY A 229 5.67 -32.05 5.42
N ASP A 230 6.76 -32.63 4.90
CA ASP A 230 6.77 -33.28 3.58
C ASP A 230 6.08 -34.66 3.62
N ASN A 231 6.14 -35.37 4.75
CA ASN A 231 5.71 -36.77 4.84
C ASN A 231 4.80 -37.11 6.04
N ASN A 232 4.83 -36.35 7.16
CA ASN A 232 4.15 -36.76 8.39
C ASN A 232 2.69 -36.29 8.47
N LEU A 233 1.81 -36.96 7.72
CA LEU A 233 0.40 -36.60 7.60
C LEU A 233 -0.37 -36.72 8.94
N GLU A 234 -0.04 -37.72 9.76
CA GLU A 234 -0.66 -37.91 11.07
C GLU A 234 -0.33 -36.76 12.05
N ALA A 235 0.93 -36.29 12.07
CA ALA A 235 1.32 -35.15 12.89
C ALA A 235 0.62 -33.86 12.46
N ILE A 236 0.49 -33.64 11.14
CA ILE A 236 -0.24 -32.50 10.58
C ILE A 236 -1.71 -32.53 11.02
N GLU A 237 -2.38 -33.68 10.87
CA GLU A 237 -3.78 -33.81 11.30
C GLU A 237 -3.94 -33.60 12.80
N ALA A 238 -3.06 -34.19 13.61
CA ALA A 238 -3.09 -34.06 15.07
C ALA A 238 -2.93 -32.60 15.50
N ALA A 239 -1.96 -31.88 14.92
CA ALA A 239 -1.72 -30.47 15.23
C ALA A 239 -2.91 -29.58 14.85
N ILE A 240 -3.51 -29.78 13.67
CA ILE A 240 -4.71 -29.01 13.28
C ILE A 240 -5.86 -29.26 14.27
N ARG A 241 -6.07 -30.51 14.68
CA ARG A 241 -7.10 -30.85 15.68
C ARG A 241 -6.80 -30.30 17.07
N GLU A 242 -5.54 -30.26 17.48
CA GLU A 242 -5.10 -29.61 18.71
C GLU A 242 -5.41 -28.11 18.67
N CYS A 243 -5.05 -27.42 17.59
CA CYS A 243 -5.40 -26.01 17.39
C CYS A 243 -6.91 -25.77 17.46
N GLN A 244 -7.72 -26.66 16.87
CA GLN A 244 -9.18 -26.57 16.96
C GLN A 244 -9.72 -26.67 18.41
N SER A 245 -8.98 -27.29 19.32
CA SER A 245 -9.34 -27.39 20.74
C SER A 245 -9.01 -26.12 21.53
N VAL A 246 -8.11 -25.28 21.03
CA VAL A 246 -7.72 -24.00 21.65
C VAL A 246 -8.69 -22.91 21.21
N LYS A 247 -9.65 -22.57 22.07
CA LYS A 247 -10.76 -21.66 21.73
C LYS A 247 -10.53 -20.19 22.05
N ASN A 248 -9.52 -19.88 22.86
CA ASN A 248 -9.25 -18.54 23.37
C ASN A 248 -8.00 -17.87 22.78
N LYS A 249 -7.41 -18.47 21.74
CA LYS A 249 -6.24 -17.94 21.05
C LYS A 249 -6.28 -18.37 19.58
N PRO A 250 -5.94 -17.48 18.63
CA PRO A 250 -5.59 -17.94 17.29
C PRO A 250 -4.37 -18.86 17.35
N SER A 251 -4.26 -19.78 16.38
CA SER A 251 -3.19 -20.77 16.36
C SER A 251 -2.30 -20.63 15.13
N MET A 252 -0.99 -20.83 15.29
CA MET A 252 0.01 -20.86 14.21
C MET A 252 0.78 -22.18 14.26
N ILE A 253 0.78 -22.92 13.14
CA ILE A 253 1.57 -24.14 12.97
C ILE A 253 2.76 -23.80 12.08
N LYS A 254 3.97 -23.85 12.65
CA LYS A 254 5.23 -23.79 11.91
C LYS A 254 5.48 -25.15 11.27
N LEU A 255 5.32 -25.25 9.96
CA LEU A 255 5.47 -26.48 9.20
C LEU A 255 6.76 -26.42 8.37
N ARG A 256 7.73 -27.28 8.72
CA ARG A 256 8.98 -27.41 7.96
C ARG A 256 8.72 -28.21 6.68
N THR A 257 8.91 -27.61 5.51
CA THR A 257 8.76 -28.31 4.22
C THR A 257 9.98 -28.13 3.32
N THR A 258 10.06 -28.91 2.24
CA THR A 258 11.03 -28.68 1.17
C THR A 258 10.34 -28.03 -0.03
N ILE A 259 10.71 -26.79 -0.35
CA ILE A 259 10.21 -26.13 -1.57
C ILE A 259 10.56 -26.96 -2.82
N GLY A 260 9.57 -27.18 -3.69
CA GLY A 260 9.77 -27.98 -4.90
C GLY A 260 10.02 -29.46 -4.61
N PHE A 261 9.49 -29.99 -3.50
CA PHE A 261 9.70 -31.38 -3.08
C PHE A 261 9.65 -32.39 -4.22
N GLY A 262 10.76 -33.09 -4.43
CA GLY A 262 10.93 -34.12 -5.45
C GLY A 262 11.63 -33.67 -6.74
N SER A 263 11.67 -32.37 -7.03
CA SER A 263 12.44 -31.78 -8.14
C SER A 263 13.95 -31.96 -7.94
N LEU A 264 14.71 -31.99 -9.03
CA LEU A 264 16.18 -31.89 -9.01
C LEU A 264 16.68 -30.56 -8.41
N LEU A 265 15.82 -29.53 -8.36
CA LEU A 265 16.09 -28.20 -7.80
C LEU A 265 15.41 -27.96 -6.44
N ALA A 266 14.90 -29.02 -5.81
CA ALA A 266 14.23 -28.92 -4.50
C ALA A 266 15.14 -28.24 -3.46
N GLY A 267 14.56 -27.39 -2.60
CA GLY A 267 15.30 -26.63 -1.59
C GLY A 267 16.09 -25.44 -2.13
N THR A 268 15.84 -25.00 -3.37
CA THR A 268 16.54 -23.85 -3.99
C THR A 268 15.56 -22.80 -4.48
N HIS A 269 15.96 -21.53 -4.51
CA HIS A 269 15.13 -20.43 -5.03
C HIS A 269 14.76 -20.59 -6.52
N ASN A 270 15.52 -21.38 -7.29
CA ASN A 270 15.25 -21.61 -8.72
C ASN A 270 13.95 -22.38 -8.99
N VAL A 271 13.46 -23.17 -8.02
CA VAL A 271 12.23 -23.96 -8.16
C VAL A 271 10.97 -23.15 -7.79
N HIS A 272 11.16 -21.93 -7.30
CA HIS A 272 10.08 -21.19 -6.70
C HIS A 272 9.05 -20.70 -7.74
N GLY A 273 9.49 -19.94 -8.75
CA GLY A 273 8.63 -19.15 -9.63
C GLY A 273 8.99 -19.22 -11.10
N SER A 274 9.65 -20.31 -11.49
CA SER A 274 9.87 -20.67 -12.88
C SER A 274 9.35 -22.08 -13.14
N PRO A 275 8.79 -22.35 -14.33
CA PRO A 275 8.42 -23.70 -14.72
C PRO A 275 9.62 -24.65 -14.61
N LEU A 276 9.37 -25.90 -14.18
CA LEU A 276 10.40 -26.92 -14.19
C LEU A 276 10.85 -27.22 -15.63
N LYS A 277 12.12 -27.63 -15.78
CA LYS A 277 12.61 -28.11 -17.07
C LYS A 277 11.89 -29.41 -17.45
N PRO A 278 11.67 -29.69 -18.74
CA PRO A 278 11.00 -30.91 -19.19
C PRO A 278 11.57 -32.20 -18.61
N ASP A 279 12.90 -32.34 -18.52
CA ASP A 279 13.54 -33.54 -17.97
C ASP A 279 13.31 -33.72 -16.47
N ASP A 280 13.25 -32.61 -15.72
CA ASP A 280 12.93 -32.63 -14.29
C ASP A 280 11.46 -33.04 -14.05
N ALA A 281 10.55 -32.56 -14.89
CA ALA A 281 9.15 -33.00 -14.84
C ALA A 281 9.00 -34.50 -15.15
N LYS A 282 9.74 -35.03 -16.13
CA LYS A 282 9.72 -36.47 -16.47
C LYS A 282 10.23 -37.35 -15.34
N GLN A 283 11.36 -37.01 -14.72
CA GLN A 283 11.88 -37.78 -13.58
C GLN A 283 10.91 -37.73 -12.39
N LEU A 284 10.29 -36.57 -12.15
CA LEU A 284 9.34 -36.39 -11.06
C LEU A 284 8.10 -37.27 -11.23
N LYS A 285 7.55 -37.33 -12.45
CA LYS A 285 6.43 -38.23 -12.79
C LYS A 285 6.80 -39.69 -12.54
N ALA A 286 7.94 -40.14 -13.05
CA ALA A 286 8.43 -41.51 -12.82
C ALA A 286 8.59 -41.82 -11.33
N LYS A 287 9.19 -40.89 -10.57
CA LYS A 287 9.43 -41.02 -9.11
C LYS A 287 8.13 -41.17 -8.33
N PHE A 288 7.06 -40.50 -8.76
CA PHE A 288 5.73 -40.58 -8.13
C PHE A 288 4.83 -41.68 -8.70
N GLY A 289 5.34 -42.53 -9.61
CA GLY A 289 4.60 -43.65 -10.19
C GLY A 289 3.60 -43.23 -11.28
N PHE A 290 3.86 -42.13 -11.98
CA PHE A 290 3.09 -41.64 -13.14
C PHE A 290 3.89 -41.86 -14.44
N ASP A 291 3.17 -41.95 -15.56
CA ASP A 291 3.78 -42.03 -16.90
C ASP A 291 4.48 -40.69 -17.24
N PRO A 292 5.81 -40.68 -17.49
CA PRO A 292 6.56 -39.46 -17.78
C PRO A 292 6.07 -38.69 -19.02
N GLU A 293 5.39 -39.38 -19.96
CA GLU A 293 4.93 -38.78 -21.22
C GLU A 293 3.51 -38.22 -21.13
N GLN A 294 2.80 -38.43 -20.02
CA GLN A 294 1.44 -37.91 -19.82
C GLN A 294 1.43 -36.65 -18.96
N SER A 295 0.48 -35.75 -19.22
CA SER A 295 0.26 -34.53 -18.43
C SER A 295 -1.21 -34.41 -18.04
N PHE A 296 -1.48 -33.73 -16.92
CA PHE A 296 -2.82 -33.50 -16.36
C PHE A 296 -3.56 -34.81 -16.04
N VAL A 297 -2.83 -35.80 -15.51
CA VAL A 297 -3.39 -37.11 -15.15
C VAL A 297 -4.00 -37.06 -13.75
N VAL A 298 -5.30 -37.35 -13.66
CA VAL A 298 -6.01 -37.58 -12.40
C VAL A 298 -6.66 -38.96 -12.48
N ARG A 299 -6.26 -39.89 -11.60
CA ARG A 299 -6.84 -41.25 -11.58
C ARG A 299 -8.20 -41.22 -10.88
N GLN A 300 -9.09 -42.14 -11.27
CA GLN A 300 -10.46 -42.20 -10.73
C GLN A 300 -10.49 -42.40 -9.20
N SER A 301 -9.51 -43.12 -8.63
CA SER A 301 -9.35 -43.30 -7.19
C SER A 301 -9.26 -41.97 -6.42
N VAL A 302 -8.58 -40.96 -6.99
CA VAL A 302 -8.43 -39.63 -6.42
C VAL A 302 -9.75 -38.84 -6.52
N TYR A 303 -10.44 -38.93 -7.66
CA TYR A 303 -11.78 -38.33 -7.79
C TYR A 303 -12.77 -38.95 -6.81
N ASP A 304 -12.78 -40.28 -6.66
CA ASP A 304 -13.68 -40.96 -5.73
C ASP A 304 -13.43 -40.53 -4.28
N LEU A 305 -12.17 -40.33 -3.90
CA LEU A 305 -11.77 -39.83 -2.58
C LEU A 305 -12.35 -38.43 -2.30
N TYR A 306 -12.15 -37.46 -3.20
CA TYR A 306 -12.63 -36.10 -3.00
C TYR A 306 -14.14 -35.95 -3.23
N ASN A 307 -14.74 -36.71 -4.15
CA ASN A 307 -16.19 -36.75 -4.34
C ASN A 307 -16.91 -37.24 -3.08
N LYS A 308 -16.34 -38.24 -2.39
CA LYS A 308 -16.84 -38.66 -1.09
C LYS A 308 -16.84 -37.50 -0.09
N ARG A 309 -15.74 -36.72 -0.03
CA ARG A 309 -15.66 -35.55 0.85
C ARG A 309 -16.69 -34.48 0.50
N GLY A 310 -16.89 -34.19 -0.79
CA GLY A 310 -17.94 -33.27 -1.24
C GLY A 310 -19.35 -33.73 -0.85
N ALA A 311 -19.63 -35.04 -0.91
CA ALA A 311 -20.90 -35.61 -0.46
C ALA A 311 -21.10 -35.50 1.06
N GLU A 312 -20.05 -35.71 1.87
CA GLU A 312 -20.08 -35.47 3.32
C GLU A 312 -20.38 -34.00 3.62
N GLY A 313 -19.77 -33.07 2.88
CA GLY A 313 -20.03 -31.64 2.99
C GLY A 313 -21.47 -31.25 2.65
N ALA A 314 -22.04 -31.81 1.58
CA ALA A 314 -23.44 -31.62 1.24
C ALA A 314 -24.39 -32.16 2.32
N ALA A 315 -24.06 -33.29 2.96
CA ALA A 315 -24.84 -33.80 4.09
C ALA A 315 -24.78 -32.87 5.30
N ARG A 316 -23.62 -32.29 5.62
CA ARG A 316 -23.47 -31.30 6.70
C ARG A 316 -24.23 -30.00 6.43
N GLU A 317 -24.22 -29.51 5.19
CA GLU A 317 -25.04 -28.34 4.83
C GLU A 317 -26.54 -28.67 4.99
N GLN A 318 -27.00 -29.87 4.61
CA GLN A 318 -28.38 -30.27 4.83
C GLN A 318 -28.74 -30.33 6.32
N GLU A 319 -27.83 -30.78 7.18
CA GLU A 319 -28.02 -30.74 8.64
C GLU A 319 -28.10 -29.30 9.15
N TRP A 320 -27.23 -28.41 8.66
CA TRP A 320 -27.27 -26.98 8.96
C TRP A 320 -28.58 -26.34 8.49
N CYS A 321 -29.07 -26.67 7.29
CA CYS A 321 -30.35 -26.19 6.78
C CYS A 321 -31.52 -26.63 7.66
N LYS A 322 -31.55 -27.89 8.12
CA LYS A 322 -32.56 -28.37 9.08
C LYS A 322 -32.49 -27.64 10.42
N LEU A 323 -31.28 -27.39 10.92
CA LEU A 323 -31.07 -26.60 12.14
C LEU A 323 -31.57 -25.16 11.95
N PHE A 324 -31.29 -24.55 10.80
CA PHE A 324 -31.72 -23.21 10.46
C PHE A 324 -33.24 -23.12 10.25
N GLU A 325 -33.87 -24.13 9.66
CA GLU A 325 -35.34 -24.22 9.56
C GLU A 325 -35.99 -24.27 10.95
N LYS A 326 -35.44 -25.07 11.87
CA LYS A 326 -35.89 -25.10 13.27
C LYS A 326 -35.67 -23.74 13.94
N TYR A 327 -34.51 -23.12 13.73
CA TYR A 327 -34.21 -21.77 14.24
C TYR A 327 -35.23 -20.73 13.75
N CYS A 328 -35.66 -20.81 12.49
CA CYS A 328 -36.67 -19.91 11.93
C CYS A 328 -38.02 -19.99 12.66
N SER A 329 -38.36 -21.15 13.24
CA SER A 329 -39.61 -21.34 13.97
C SER A 329 -39.57 -20.83 15.43
N THR A 330 -38.38 -20.71 16.03
CA THR A 330 -38.21 -20.34 17.44
C THR A 330 -37.59 -18.95 17.64
N HIS A 331 -36.89 -18.42 16.65
CA HIS A 331 -36.19 -17.12 16.67
C HIS A 331 -36.54 -16.29 15.43
N GLU A 332 -37.84 -16.01 15.24
CA GLU A 332 -38.38 -15.43 14.00
C GLU A 332 -37.72 -14.09 13.61
N SER A 333 -37.45 -13.20 14.57
CA SER A 333 -36.81 -11.90 14.32
C SER A 333 -35.39 -12.05 13.78
N GLU A 334 -34.53 -12.78 14.50
CA GLU A 334 -33.15 -13.02 14.12
C GLU A 334 -33.06 -13.82 12.80
N ALA A 335 -33.96 -14.77 12.60
CA ALA A 335 -34.03 -15.55 11.36
C ALA A 335 -34.41 -14.69 10.15
N LYS A 336 -35.37 -13.75 10.31
CA LYS A 336 -35.72 -12.78 9.26
C LYS A 336 -34.54 -11.87 8.92
N ASP A 337 -33.83 -11.36 9.93
CA ASP A 337 -32.63 -10.55 9.73
C ASP A 337 -31.53 -11.34 9.01
N LEU A 338 -31.24 -12.57 9.45
CA LEU A 338 -30.23 -13.42 8.84
C LEU A 338 -30.57 -13.76 7.37
N LYS A 339 -31.82 -14.15 7.07
CA LYS A 339 -32.27 -14.40 5.68
C LYS A 339 -32.10 -13.19 4.79
N ARG A 340 -32.46 -12.01 5.29
CA ARG A 340 -32.31 -10.74 4.56
C ARG A 340 -30.85 -10.45 4.27
N ARG A 341 -29.95 -10.55 5.26
CA ARG A 341 -28.51 -10.33 5.05
C ARG A 341 -27.89 -11.33 4.08
N LEU A 342 -28.29 -12.61 4.15
CA LEU A 342 -27.85 -13.65 3.21
C LEU A 342 -28.27 -13.34 1.76
N SER A 343 -29.37 -12.60 1.56
CA SER A 343 -29.77 -12.12 0.23
C SER A 343 -29.05 -10.84 -0.22
N GLY A 344 -28.25 -10.22 0.66
CA GLY A 344 -27.54 -8.98 0.38
C GLY A 344 -28.45 -7.74 0.28
N GLU A 345 -29.67 -7.81 0.81
CA GLU A 345 -30.64 -6.72 0.78
C GLU A 345 -30.58 -5.88 2.06
N LEU A 346 -30.60 -4.55 1.94
CA LEU A 346 -30.70 -3.63 3.08
C LEU A 346 -32.12 -3.63 3.66
N PRO A 347 -32.35 -3.22 4.93
CA PRO A 347 -33.69 -3.13 5.49
C PRO A 347 -34.57 -2.11 4.73
N GLU A 348 -35.82 -2.45 4.44
CA GLU A 348 -36.72 -1.56 3.72
C GLU A 348 -36.93 -0.22 4.45
N GLY A 349 -36.79 0.89 3.74
CA GLY A 349 -37.03 2.24 4.27
C GLY A 349 -35.91 2.78 5.17
N TRP A 350 -34.75 2.12 5.24
CA TRP A 350 -33.59 2.58 6.02
C TRP A 350 -33.14 3.99 5.61
N GLU A 351 -33.27 4.34 4.32
CA GLU A 351 -32.85 5.61 3.73
C GLU A 351 -33.62 6.82 4.28
N LYS A 352 -34.82 6.59 4.84
CA LYS A 352 -35.61 7.64 5.49
C LYS A 352 -34.98 8.16 6.78
N ASN A 353 -34.02 7.42 7.35
CA ASN A 353 -33.28 7.85 8.54
C ASN A 353 -32.08 8.75 8.19
N LEU A 354 -31.75 8.92 6.91
CA LEU A 354 -30.69 9.83 6.50
C LEU A 354 -31.07 11.29 6.86
N PRO A 355 -30.21 12.03 7.55
CA PRO A 355 -30.48 13.41 7.92
C PRO A 355 -30.49 14.30 6.66
N THR A 356 -31.38 15.30 6.66
CA THR A 356 -31.49 16.33 5.64
C THR A 356 -31.31 17.69 6.26
N TYR A 357 -30.74 18.62 5.50
CA TYR A 357 -30.38 19.95 5.97
C TYR A 357 -30.89 21.02 5.00
N SER A 358 -31.07 22.23 5.52
CA SER A 358 -31.41 23.44 4.78
C SER A 358 -30.35 24.51 4.98
N ALA A 359 -30.26 25.51 4.10
CA ALA A 359 -29.32 26.63 4.25
C ALA A 359 -29.48 27.46 5.54
N LYS A 360 -30.57 27.27 6.30
CA LYS A 360 -30.81 27.93 7.59
C LYS A 360 -30.16 27.19 8.76
N ASP A 361 -29.77 25.94 8.57
CA ASP A 361 -29.12 25.14 9.59
C ASP A 361 -27.67 25.61 9.79
N PRO A 362 -27.10 25.43 11.00
CA PRO A 362 -25.77 25.94 11.30
C PRO A 362 -24.68 25.25 10.45
N ALA A 363 -23.55 25.95 10.32
CA ALA A 363 -22.36 25.37 9.73
C ALA A 363 -21.82 24.24 10.63
N ILE A 364 -21.56 23.07 10.04
CA ILE A 364 -21.11 21.86 10.74
C ILE A 364 -20.01 21.19 9.91
N ALA A 365 -18.94 20.72 10.55
CA ALA A 365 -17.89 19.97 9.87
C ALA A 365 -18.42 18.65 9.29
N THR A 366 -17.96 18.24 8.11
CA THR A 366 -18.51 17.05 7.45
C THR A 366 -18.15 15.75 8.20
N ARG A 367 -17.09 15.73 9.00
CA ARG A 367 -16.84 14.63 9.96
C ARG A 367 -17.94 14.48 11.02
N LYS A 368 -18.51 15.61 11.48
CA LYS A 368 -19.58 15.61 12.49
C LYS A 368 -20.94 15.30 11.86
N LEU A 369 -21.14 15.71 10.61
CA LEU A 369 -22.28 15.29 9.80
C LEU A 369 -22.23 13.77 9.57
N SER A 370 -21.05 13.21 9.28
CA SER A 370 -20.83 11.77 9.18
C SER A 370 -21.18 11.02 10.46
N GLU A 371 -20.71 11.49 11.63
CA GLU A 371 -21.15 10.96 12.94
C GLU A 371 -22.67 11.00 13.09
N THR A 372 -23.30 12.10 12.65
CA THR A 372 -24.76 12.25 12.71
C THR A 372 -25.46 11.21 11.82
N VAL A 373 -24.96 10.95 10.61
CA VAL A 373 -25.48 9.89 9.74
C VAL A 373 -25.35 8.53 10.43
N LEU A 374 -24.15 8.18 10.90
CA LEU A 374 -23.90 6.90 11.60
C LEU A 374 -24.82 6.72 12.80
N GLN A 375 -24.99 7.75 13.62
CA GLN A 375 -25.88 7.76 14.78
C GLN A 375 -27.37 7.60 14.40
N LYS A 376 -27.77 8.02 13.20
CA LYS A 376 -29.16 7.88 12.72
C LYS A 376 -29.43 6.53 12.07
N ILE A 377 -28.44 5.95 11.39
CA ILE A 377 -28.65 4.72 10.60
C ILE A 377 -28.22 3.43 11.32
N TYR A 378 -27.43 3.49 12.41
CA TYR A 378 -26.87 2.27 13.00
C TYR A 378 -27.94 1.24 13.40
N SER A 379 -29.11 1.68 13.87
CA SER A 379 -30.21 0.79 14.28
C SER A 379 -31.00 0.28 13.07
N SER A 380 -31.15 1.08 12.02
CA SER A 380 -31.88 0.71 10.80
C SER A 380 -31.03 -0.07 9.80
N VAL A 381 -29.70 -0.09 9.93
CA VAL A 381 -28.76 -0.86 9.11
C VAL A 381 -27.90 -1.73 10.05
N PRO A 382 -28.45 -2.84 10.57
CA PRO A 382 -27.79 -3.63 11.61
C PRO A 382 -26.58 -4.43 11.10
N GLU A 383 -26.41 -4.56 9.78
CA GLU A 383 -25.21 -5.12 9.14
C GLU A 383 -24.02 -4.16 9.07
N LEU A 384 -24.20 -2.88 9.41
CA LEU A 384 -23.11 -1.91 9.46
C LEU A 384 -22.20 -2.21 10.66
N VAL A 385 -20.92 -2.51 10.40
CA VAL A 385 -19.89 -2.79 11.42
C VAL A 385 -18.77 -1.78 11.26
N GLY A 386 -18.54 -1.01 12.31
CA GLY A 386 -17.65 0.16 12.30
C GLY A 386 -16.32 -0.06 12.99
N GLY A 387 -15.45 0.93 12.87
CA GLY A 387 -14.23 1.04 13.69
C GLY A 387 -13.41 2.28 13.36
N SER A 388 -12.23 2.37 13.97
CA SER A 388 -11.22 3.39 13.64
C SER A 388 -9.83 2.88 14.02
N ALA A 389 -8.82 3.35 13.28
CA ALA A 389 -7.42 3.14 13.58
C ALA A 389 -6.94 4.15 14.65
N ASP A 390 -7.32 3.92 15.91
CA ASP A 390 -6.99 4.77 17.09
C ASP A 390 -7.41 6.25 16.96
N LEU A 391 -8.38 6.55 16.12
CA LEU A 391 -8.82 7.93 15.85
C LEU A 391 -10.33 8.10 16.07
N THR A 392 -10.94 7.31 16.96
CA THR A 392 -12.40 7.32 17.18
C THR A 392 -12.90 8.72 17.56
N GLY A 393 -12.21 9.40 18.48
CA GLY A 393 -12.56 10.76 18.91
C GLY A 393 -12.31 11.85 17.86
N SER A 394 -11.48 11.56 16.85
CA SER A 394 -11.10 12.51 15.80
C SER A 394 -11.92 12.31 14.52
N ASN A 395 -12.16 11.06 14.12
CA ASN A 395 -12.98 10.69 12.97
C ASN A 395 -14.48 10.73 13.27
N LEU A 396 -14.86 10.57 14.55
CA LEU A 396 -16.25 10.53 15.03
C LEU A 396 -17.05 9.37 14.41
N THR A 397 -16.46 8.18 14.40
CA THR A 397 -17.01 6.98 13.77
C THR A 397 -17.83 6.09 14.70
N ARG A 398 -17.81 6.35 16.02
CA ARG A 398 -18.52 5.53 17.02
C ARG A 398 -19.81 6.21 17.47
N TRP A 399 -20.96 5.58 17.22
CA TRP A 399 -22.23 6.03 17.80
C TRP A 399 -22.25 5.80 19.31
N LYS A 400 -23.09 6.56 20.03
CA LYS A 400 -23.06 6.62 21.50
C LYS A 400 -23.33 5.27 22.16
N GLU A 401 -24.33 4.55 21.66
CA GLU A 401 -24.78 3.26 22.19
C GLU A 401 -23.95 2.06 21.66
N ALA A 402 -22.87 2.31 20.92
CA ALA A 402 -22.07 1.23 20.36
C ALA A 402 -21.49 0.35 21.47
N VAL A 403 -21.45 -0.95 21.20
CA VAL A 403 -20.70 -1.92 21.99
C VAL A 403 -19.51 -2.35 21.14
N ASP A 404 -18.34 -2.39 21.76
CA ASP A 404 -17.11 -2.74 21.07
C ASP A 404 -17.07 -4.26 20.82
N PHE A 405 -16.62 -4.66 19.63
CA PHE A 405 -16.33 -6.06 19.30
C PHE A 405 -15.07 -6.47 20.05
N GLN A 406 -15.23 -7.21 21.13
CA GLN A 406 -14.14 -7.62 22.01
C GLN A 406 -14.43 -9.00 22.62
N PRO A 407 -13.39 -9.76 23.01
CA PRO A 407 -13.56 -10.93 23.86
C PRO A 407 -14.27 -10.54 25.17
N PRO A 408 -15.37 -11.23 25.56
CA PRO A 408 -16.05 -10.96 26.82
C PRO A 408 -15.13 -11.06 28.06
N SER A 409 -14.05 -11.84 27.96
CA SER A 409 -13.03 -11.99 29.00
C SER A 409 -12.32 -10.68 29.37
N LEU A 410 -12.28 -9.70 28.46
CA LEU A 410 -11.65 -8.40 28.72
C LEU A 410 -12.60 -7.40 29.43
N GLY A 411 -13.90 -7.68 29.50
CA GLY A 411 -14.88 -6.81 30.18
C GLY A 411 -15.17 -5.47 29.51
N ILE A 412 -14.64 -5.22 28.31
CA ILE A 412 -14.75 -3.95 27.56
C ILE A 412 -15.63 -4.05 26.31
N GLY A 413 -16.26 -5.19 26.07
CA GLY A 413 -17.13 -5.43 24.94
C GLY A 413 -17.57 -6.89 24.86
N ASN A 414 -18.13 -7.30 23.71
CA ASN A 414 -18.52 -8.68 23.47
C ASN A 414 -18.56 -8.99 21.96
N TRP A 415 -18.74 -10.27 21.61
CA TRP A 415 -18.76 -10.72 20.21
C TRP A 415 -19.91 -10.15 19.36
N SER A 416 -21.00 -9.70 19.98
CA SER A 416 -22.11 -9.04 19.27
C SER A 416 -21.87 -7.54 19.05
N GLY A 417 -20.78 -6.99 19.60
CA GLY A 417 -20.37 -5.60 19.40
C GLY A 417 -20.12 -5.28 17.93
N ARG A 418 -20.42 -4.04 17.55
CA ARG A 418 -20.38 -3.57 16.15
C ARG A 418 -19.35 -2.45 15.92
N TYR A 419 -18.46 -2.23 16.89
CA TYR A 419 -17.39 -1.25 16.78
C TYR A 419 -16.04 -1.90 17.08
N ILE A 420 -15.15 -1.95 16.09
CA ILE A 420 -13.84 -2.57 16.17
C ILE A 420 -12.80 -1.50 16.50
N ARG A 421 -12.01 -1.76 17.54
CA ARG A 421 -10.83 -0.96 17.87
C ARG A 421 -9.64 -1.53 17.12
N TYR A 422 -9.25 -0.92 16.00
CA TYR A 422 -8.18 -1.45 15.16
C TYR A 422 -6.78 -1.17 15.73
N GLY A 423 -6.62 -0.10 16.55
CA GLY A 423 -5.30 0.46 16.88
C GLY A 423 -4.66 1.15 15.69
N VAL A 424 -3.42 1.63 15.81
CA VAL A 424 -2.69 2.31 14.72
C VAL A 424 -2.23 1.29 13.67
N ARG A 425 -3.16 0.86 12.80
CA ARG A 425 -3.06 -0.31 11.91
C ARG A 425 -3.87 -0.14 10.62
N GLU A 426 -3.71 0.97 9.90
CA GLU A 426 -4.51 1.30 8.71
C GLU A 426 -4.47 0.21 7.65
N HIS A 427 -3.30 -0.38 7.40
CA HIS A 427 -3.12 -1.37 6.35
C HIS A 427 -3.87 -2.66 6.68
N ALA A 428 -3.71 -3.18 7.90
CA ALA A 428 -4.46 -4.33 8.36
C ALA A 428 -5.96 -4.02 8.51
N MET A 429 -6.33 -2.82 8.95
CA MET A 429 -7.73 -2.37 9.01
C MET A 429 -8.39 -2.51 7.62
N GLY A 430 -7.75 -2.00 6.57
CA GLY A 430 -8.24 -2.15 5.20
C GLY A 430 -8.41 -3.62 4.77
N ALA A 431 -7.40 -4.45 5.03
CA ALA A 431 -7.44 -5.86 4.64
C ALA A 431 -8.47 -6.68 5.48
N ILE A 432 -8.65 -6.33 6.75
CA ILE A 432 -9.67 -6.92 7.63
C ILE A 432 -11.07 -6.52 7.15
N MET A 433 -11.28 -5.26 6.73
CA MET A 433 -12.54 -4.84 6.11
C MET A 433 -12.84 -5.67 4.85
N ASN A 434 -11.84 -5.97 4.01
CA ASN A 434 -12.06 -6.86 2.85
C ASN A 434 -12.51 -8.26 3.27
N GLY A 435 -11.93 -8.84 4.33
CA GLY A 435 -12.36 -10.12 4.90
C GLY A 435 -13.78 -10.08 5.47
N LEU A 436 -14.13 -9.01 6.20
CA LEU A 436 -15.48 -8.79 6.72
C LEU A 436 -16.53 -8.73 5.60
N ALA A 437 -16.23 -7.99 4.53
CA ALA A 437 -17.10 -7.86 3.37
C ALA A 437 -17.23 -9.19 2.60
N ALA A 438 -16.11 -9.89 2.39
CA ALA A 438 -16.09 -11.20 1.71
C ALA A 438 -16.86 -12.30 2.46
N TYR A 439 -17.01 -12.19 3.79
CA TYR A 439 -17.83 -13.13 4.56
C TYR A 439 -19.31 -13.12 4.14
N GLY A 440 -19.83 -11.97 3.67
CA GLY A 440 -21.15 -11.83 3.03
C GLY A 440 -22.29 -11.32 3.93
N LEU A 441 -22.09 -11.12 5.24
CA LEU A 441 -23.16 -10.69 6.17
C LEU A 441 -23.08 -9.22 6.62
N PHE A 442 -21.93 -8.56 6.42
CA PHE A 442 -21.61 -7.29 7.07
C PHE A 442 -21.17 -6.23 6.06
N ILE A 443 -21.40 -4.98 6.42
CA ILE A 443 -20.92 -3.79 5.70
C ILE A 443 -19.87 -3.13 6.58
N PRO A 444 -18.58 -3.36 6.31
CA PRO A 444 -17.52 -2.76 7.10
C PRO A 444 -17.34 -1.29 6.73
N TYR A 445 -17.22 -0.45 7.76
CA TYR A 445 -16.67 0.90 7.63
C TYR A 445 -15.59 1.13 8.68
N ALA A 446 -14.61 1.97 8.35
CA ALA A 446 -13.59 2.34 9.33
C ALA A 446 -13.02 3.75 9.07
N GLY A 447 -12.61 4.42 10.14
CA GLY A 447 -12.05 5.76 10.09
C GLY A 447 -10.53 5.83 10.29
N THR A 448 -9.90 6.70 9.52
CA THR A 448 -8.55 7.26 9.77
C THR A 448 -8.49 8.67 9.14
N PHE A 449 -7.37 9.37 9.22
CA PHE A 449 -7.19 10.61 8.44
C PHE A 449 -6.98 10.29 6.96
N LEU A 450 -7.47 11.16 6.08
CA LEU A 450 -7.37 10.93 4.63
C LEU A 450 -5.93 10.68 4.17
N ASN A 451 -4.96 11.39 4.75
CA ASN A 451 -3.55 11.20 4.44
C ASN A 451 -3.04 9.79 4.76
N PHE A 452 -3.59 9.16 5.80
CA PHE A 452 -3.17 7.84 6.27
C PHE A 452 -3.94 6.70 5.58
N VAL A 453 -5.00 6.97 4.81
CA VAL A 453 -5.56 5.98 3.87
C VAL A 453 -4.48 5.49 2.89
N SER A 454 -3.50 6.34 2.57
CA SER A 454 -2.35 5.99 1.73
C SER A 454 -1.49 4.86 2.31
N TYR A 455 -1.42 4.68 3.64
CA TYR A 455 -0.75 3.52 4.25
C TYR A 455 -1.45 2.20 3.90
N ALA A 456 -2.76 2.25 3.64
CA ALA A 456 -3.57 1.09 3.30
C ALA A 456 -3.81 0.95 1.79
N SER A 457 -3.05 1.67 0.94
CA SER A 457 -3.23 1.71 -0.52
C SER A 457 -3.38 0.32 -1.14
N GLY A 458 -2.54 -0.65 -0.73
CA GLY A 458 -2.63 -2.03 -1.18
C GLY A 458 -3.96 -2.72 -0.86
N ALA A 459 -4.51 -2.50 0.34
CA ALA A 459 -5.78 -3.08 0.74
C ALA A 459 -6.98 -2.35 0.09
N VAL A 460 -6.91 -1.02 -0.09
CA VAL A 460 -7.91 -0.23 -0.81
C VAL A 460 -7.99 -0.69 -2.27
N ARG A 461 -6.84 -0.86 -2.92
CA ARG A 461 -6.73 -1.39 -4.28
C ARG A 461 -7.37 -2.79 -4.40
N LEU A 462 -7.09 -3.68 -3.45
CA LEU A 462 -7.73 -5.00 -3.41
C LEU A 462 -9.22 -4.94 -3.09
N SER A 463 -9.70 -3.91 -2.39
CA SER A 463 -11.14 -3.68 -2.18
C SER A 463 -11.83 -3.47 -3.54
N ALA A 464 -11.22 -2.60 -4.36
CA ALA A 464 -11.73 -2.25 -5.68
C ALA A 464 -11.64 -3.42 -6.66
N LEU A 465 -10.51 -4.14 -6.69
CA LEU A 465 -10.31 -5.31 -7.54
C LEU A 465 -11.22 -6.48 -7.15
N SER A 466 -11.39 -6.74 -5.84
CA SER A 466 -12.25 -7.83 -5.35
C SER A 466 -13.74 -7.50 -5.43
N GLN A 467 -14.09 -6.27 -5.82
CA GLN A 467 -15.47 -5.78 -5.91
C GLN A 467 -16.22 -5.91 -4.57
N VAL A 468 -15.55 -5.55 -3.47
CA VAL A 468 -16.14 -5.60 -2.12
C VAL A 468 -16.55 -4.22 -1.64
N ARG A 469 -17.72 -4.15 -1.00
CA ARG A 469 -18.28 -2.92 -0.41
C ARG A 469 -17.62 -2.61 0.93
N THR A 470 -16.58 -1.78 0.91
CA THR A 470 -15.94 -1.19 2.09
C THR A 470 -16.12 0.33 2.11
N ILE A 471 -16.23 0.93 3.31
CA ILE A 471 -16.45 2.37 3.47
C ILE A 471 -15.36 2.99 4.34
N TRP A 472 -14.51 3.83 3.76
CA TRP A 472 -13.48 4.58 4.48
C TRP A 472 -14.02 5.94 4.91
N VAL A 473 -14.10 6.18 6.22
CA VAL A 473 -14.45 7.48 6.81
C VAL A 473 -13.16 8.27 7.01
N ALA A 474 -12.69 8.89 5.93
CA ALA A 474 -11.38 9.53 5.81
C ALA A 474 -11.44 11.02 6.20
N THR A 475 -11.26 11.34 7.48
CA THR A 475 -11.43 12.73 7.97
C THR A 475 -10.15 13.56 7.86
N HIS A 476 -10.21 14.85 8.21
CA HIS A 476 -9.07 15.78 8.12
C HIS A 476 -8.53 15.83 6.68
N ASP A 477 -9.44 16.10 5.75
CA ASP A 477 -9.20 15.94 4.32
C ASP A 477 -8.13 16.87 3.76
N SER A 478 -7.89 18.07 4.30
CA SER A 478 -7.02 19.06 3.62
C SER A 478 -6.16 19.90 4.58
N ILE A 479 -5.55 20.96 4.05
CA ILE A 479 -4.97 22.07 4.85
C ILE A 479 -5.94 22.68 5.87
N GLY A 480 -7.26 22.43 5.72
CA GLY A 480 -8.29 22.76 6.71
C GLY A 480 -8.09 22.12 8.09
N LEU A 481 -7.24 21.09 8.20
CA LEU A 481 -6.88 20.53 9.50
C LEU A 481 -6.03 21.48 10.35
N GLY A 482 -5.24 22.38 9.73
CA GLY A 482 -4.44 23.38 10.44
C GLY A 482 -3.14 22.86 11.05
N GLU A 483 -3.10 22.81 12.39
CA GLU A 483 -1.87 22.84 13.19
C GLU A 483 -0.94 21.63 12.99
N ASP A 484 -1.46 20.44 12.70
CA ASP A 484 -0.62 19.23 12.51
C ASP A 484 0.29 19.34 11.27
N GLY A 485 -0.02 20.26 10.35
CA GLY A 485 0.88 20.68 9.30
C GLY A 485 1.08 19.67 8.15
N PRO A 486 2.13 19.87 7.34
CA PRO A 486 2.25 19.23 6.02
C PRO A 486 2.50 17.73 6.08
N THR A 487 2.79 17.13 7.23
CA THR A 487 2.90 15.67 7.35
C THR A 487 1.54 14.98 7.40
N HIS A 488 0.49 15.71 7.77
CA HIS A 488 -0.88 15.23 7.92
C HIS A 488 -1.81 15.73 6.82
N GLN A 489 -1.46 16.82 6.12
CA GLN A 489 -2.31 17.48 5.11
C GLN A 489 -2.23 16.77 3.75
N PRO A 490 -3.31 16.13 3.26
CA PRO A 490 -3.31 15.47 1.94
C PRO A 490 -3.12 16.47 0.79
N ILE A 491 -2.33 16.08 -0.23
CA ILE A 491 -2.20 16.82 -1.49
C ILE A 491 -2.54 15.92 -2.69
N GLU A 492 -1.82 14.80 -2.79
CA GLU A 492 -1.85 13.82 -3.89
C GLU A 492 -2.94 12.74 -3.72
N VAL A 493 -3.48 12.62 -2.51
CA VAL A 493 -4.26 11.44 -2.09
C VAL A 493 -5.57 11.28 -2.87
N LEU A 494 -6.29 12.37 -3.17
CA LEU A 494 -7.50 12.26 -3.99
C LEU A 494 -7.17 11.90 -5.44
N ALA A 495 -6.11 12.48 -6.02
CA ALA A 495 -5.69 12.15 -7.38
C ALA A 495 -5.31 10.67 -7.51
N HIS A 496 -4.63 10.11 -6.49
CA HIS A 496 -4.34 8.68 -6.40
C HIS A 496 -5.61 7.83 -6.46
N PHE A 497 -6.56 8.03 -5.54
CA PHE A 497 -7.73 7.16 -5.47
C PHE A 497 -8.79 7.44 -6.55
N ARG A 498 -8.83 8.66 -7.13
CA ARG A 498 -9.63 8.96 -8.34
C ARG A 498 -9.07 8.29 -9.60
N ALA A 499 -7.77 7.98 -9.61
CA ALA A 499 -7.15 7.19 -10.67
C ALA A 499 -7.36 5.68 -10.50
N LEU A 500 -7.75 5.21 -9.31
CA LEU A 500 -8.01 3.80 -9.01
C LEU A 500 -9.34 3.36 -9.62
N PRO A 501 -9.36 2.36 -10.52
CA PRO A 501 -10.61 1.84 -11.06
C PRO A 501 -11.52 1.27 -9.99
N ASN A 502 -12.84 1.43 -10.15
CA ASN A 502 -13.86 0.91 -9.22
C ASN A 502 -13.65 1.39 -7.76
N CYS A 503 -13.36 2.67 -7.55
CA CYS A 503 -13.27 3.28 -6.22
C CYS A 503 -14.00 4.63 -6.21
N MET A 504 -15.07 4.77 -5.42
CA MET A 504 -15.79 6.04 -5.32
C MET A 504 -15.10 6.98 -4.33
N VAL A 505 -14.69 8.15 -4.78
CA VAL A 505 -14.01 9.15 -3.94
C VAL A 505 -14.94 10.33 -3.70
N TRP A 506 -15.61 10.29 -2.55
CA TRP A 506 -16.56 11.31 -2.09
C TRP A 506 -15.86 12.41 -1.30
N ARG A 507 -16.10 13.67 -1.67
CA ARG A 507 -15.69 14.85 -0.91
C ARG A 507 -16.88 15.81 -0.75
N PRO A 508 -17.81 15.49 0.16
CA PRO A 508 -19.06 16.24 0.32
C PRO A 508 -18.83 17.62 0.94
N ALA A 509 -19.58 18.62 0.47
CA ALA A 509 -19.51 20.01 0.90
C ALA A 509 -20.39 20.33 2.12
N ASP A 510 -21.47 19.57 2.33
CA ASP A 510 -22.43 19.84 3.40
C ASP A 510 -23.19 18.58 3.88
N GLY A 511 -24.21 18.76 4.73
CA GLY A 511 -24.94 17.65 5.32
C GLY A 511 -25.75 16.80 4.33
N ASN A 512 -26.32 17.42 3.29
CA ASN A 512 -27.08 16.69 2.28
C ASN A 512 -26.16 15.85 1.39
N GLU A 513 -24.99 16.38 1.04
CA GLU A 513 -23.98 15.63 0.28
C GLU A 513 -23.36 14.49 1.12
N VAL A 514 -23.15 14.68 2.43
CA VAL A 514 -22.71 13.60 3.33
C VAL A 514 -23.75 12.46 3.36
N SER A 515 -25.03 12.79 3.49
CA SER A 515 -26.11 11.78 3.43
C SER A 515 -26.16 11.05 2.08
N ALA A 516 -25.96 11.76 0.97
CA ALA A 516 -25.88 11.15 -0.35
C ALA A 516 -24.67 10.21 -0.51
N ALA A 517 -23.51 10.60 0.01
CA ALA A 517 -22.31 9.76 -0.01
C ALA A 517 -22.55 8.43 0.71
N TYR A 518 -23.14 8.46 1.92
CA TYR A 518 -23.53 7.24 2.64
C TYR A 518 -24.61 6.45 1.90
N TYR A 519 -25.58 7.12 1.28
CA TYR A 519 -26.60 6.44 0.48
C TYR A 519 -25.99 5.60 -0.64
N VAL A 520 -25.12 6.20 -1.45
CA VAL A 520 -24.48 5.50 -2.56
C VAL A 520 -23.49 4.44 -2.04
N ALA A 521 -22.69 4.74 -1.02
CA ALA A 521 -21.75 3.79 -0.44
C ALA A 521 -22.44 2.53 0.12
N LEU A 522 -23.63 2.67 0.72
CA LEU A 522 -24.41 1.56 1.24
C LEU A 522 -25.12 0.76 0.14
N THR A 523 -25.59 1.43 -0.92
CA THR A 523 -26.33 0.77 -2.02
C THR A 523 -25.42 0.16 -3.09
N SER A 524 -24.17 0.62 -3.21
CA SER A 524 -23.20 0.07 -4.15
C SER A 524 -22.58 -1.23 -3.63
N LYS A 525 -23.14 -2.37 -4.03
CA LYS A 525 -22.74 -3.70 -3.54
C LYS A 525 -21.32 -4.12 -3.95
N ASN A 526 -20.76 -3.52 -5.01
CA ASN A 526 -19.54 -3.98 -5.67
C ASN A 526 -18.42 -2.93 -5.76
N THR A 527 -18.56 -1.79 -5.09
CA THR A 527 -17.60 -0.68 -5.18
C THR A 527 -17.25 -0.15 -3.79
N PRO A 528 -15.96 -0.11 -3.40
CA PRO A 528 -15.54 0.58 -2.19
C PRO A 528 -15.73 2.10 -2.32
N SER A 529 -15.90 2.76 -1.17
CA SER A 529 -16.07 4.22 -1.09
C SER A 529 -15.09 4.83 -0.09
N ILE A 530 -14.47 5.95 -0.46
CA ILE A 530 -13.70 6.83 0.42
C ILE A 530 -14.48 8.11 0.61
N LEU A 531 -14.80 8.46 1.85
CA LEU A 531 -15.47 9.70 2.23
C LEU A 531 -14.42 10.65 2.84
N ALA A 532 -13.92 11.59 2.06
CA ALA A 532 -13.02 12.67 2.46
C ALA A 532 -13.81 13.77 3.21
N LEU A 533 -13.54 13.91 4.52
CA LEU A 533 -14.35 14.75 5.42
C LEU A 533 -13.53 15.81 6.15
N SER A 534 -14.09 17.00 6.30
CA SER A 534 -13.45 18.18 6.87
C SER A 534 -13.34 18.14 8.39
N ARG A 535 -12.29 18.79 8.93
CA ARG A 535 -12.16 19.09 10.37
C ARG A 535 -12.98 20.32 10.76
N GLN A 536 -12.92 21.33 9.89
CA GLN A 536 -13.53 22.66 10.00
C GLN A 536 -15.01 22.66 9.61
N ASN A 537 -15.77 23.59 10.17
CA ASN A 537 -17.20 23.76 9.87
C ASN A 537 -17.42 24.30 8.46
N LEU A 538 -18.42 23.75 7.76
CA LEU A 538 -18.85 24.18 6.44
C LEU A 538 -20.34 24.57 6.48
N PRO A 539 -20.77 25.60 5.72
CA PRO A 539 -22.17 26.02 5.67
C PRO A 539 -23.04 24.98 4.96
N GLN A 540 -24.34 24.97 5.27
CA GLN A 540 -25.31 24.20 4.47
C GLN A 540 -25.67 24.96 3.20
N LEU A 541 -25.72 24.28 2.06
CA LEU A 541 -25.91 24.92 0.76
C LEU A 541 -27.40 25.03 0.41
N GLU A 542 -27.80 26.10 -0.28
CA GLU A 542 -29.22 26.36 -0.63
C GLU A 542 -29.82 25.29 -1.56
N ASN A 543 -29.07 24.88 -2.59
CA ASN A 543 -29.54 23.94 -3.61
C ASN A 543 -29.04 22.50 -3.41
N SER A 544 -28.35 22.21 -2.30
CA SER A 544 -27.95 20.83 -2.01
C SER A 544 -29.17 20.00 -1.64
N SER A 545 -29.18 18.76 -2.11
CA SER A 545 -30.16 17.75 -1.69
C SER A 545 -29.55 16.38 -1.92
N ILE A 546 -30.06 15.37 -1.20
CA ILE A 546 -29.65 13.98 -1.42
C ILE A 546 -29.88 13.62 -2.91
N GLY A 547 -31.05 13.95 -3.46
CA GLY A 547 -31.40 13.62 -4.85
C GLY A 547 -30.52 14.25 -5.92
N ASN A 548 -29.93 15.42 -5.65
CA ASN A 548 -28.94 16.04 -6.54
C ASN A 548 -27.55 15.41 -6.35
N ALA A 549 -27.12 15.25 -5.10
CA ALA A 549 -25.78 14.79 -4.77
C ALA A 549 -25.53 13.32 -5.12
N ILE A 550 -26.56 12.45 -5.12
CA ILE A 550 -26.42 11.05 -5.59
C ILE A 550 -26.08 10.93 -7.09
N LYS A 551 -26.15 12.03 -7.85
CA LYS A 551 -25.71 12.10 -9.25
C LYS A 551 -24.21 12.44 -9.39
N GLY A 552 -23.48 12.56 -8.28
CA GLY A 552 -22.04 12.79 -8.24
C GLY A 552 -21.60 14.22 -8.56
N GLY A 553 -22.41 14.98 -9.30
CA GLY A 553 -22.21 16.40 -9.56
C GLY A 553 -23.49 17.10 -9.98
N TYR A 554 -23.66 18.37 -9.57
CA TYR A 554 -24.86 19.18 -9.82
C TYR A 554 -24.56 20.68 -9.69
N VAL A 555 -25.48 21.51 -10.18
CA VAL A 555 -25.38 22.97 -10.07
C VAL A 555 -25.80 23.40 -8.65
N ALA A 556 -24.84 23.88 -7.86
CA ALA A 556 -25.06 24.35 -6.49
C ALA A 556 -25.53 25.81 -6.45
N CYS A 557 -25.10 26.64 -7.41
CA CYS A 557 -25.55 28.02 -7.59
C CYS A 557 -25.68 28.31 -9.08
N GLU A 558 -26.88 28.67 -9.54
CA GLU A 558 -27.17 28.88 -10.96
C GLU A 558 -27.20 30.37 -11.33
N ASP A 559 -26.60 30.69 -12.47
CA ASP A 559 -26.84 31.92 -13.23
C ASP A 559 -26.84 31.53 -14.71
N GLU A 560 -28.01 31.57 -15.35
CA GLU A 560 -28.18 31.16 -16.75
C GLU A 560 -27.35 32.01 -17.74
N ASN A 561 -26.89 33.20 -17.30
CA ASN A 561 -26.04 34.09 -18.08
C ASN A 561 -24.63 34.16 -17.51
N ALA A 562 -24.15 33.08 -16.88
CA ALA A 562 -22.82 33.01 -16.31
C ALA A 562 -21.72 33.27 -17.35
N ASP A 563 -20.80 34.16 -16.99
CA ASP A 563 -19.57 34.41 -17.73
C ASP A 563 -18.51 33.33 -17.43
N ILE A 564 -18.65 32.63 -16.28
CA ILE A 564 -17.75 31.56 -15.84
C ILE A 564 -18.49 30.48 -15.02
N THR A 565 -18.09 29.22 -15.21
CA THR A 565 -18.52 28.08 -14.39
C THR A 565 -17.40 27.70 -13.41
N ILE A 566 -17.63 27.88 -12.11
CA ILE A 566 -16.71 27.45 -11.06
C ILE A 566 -17.12 26.04 -10.61
N VAL A 567 -16.22 25.08 -10.71
CA VAL A 567 -16.46 23.68 -10.35
C VAL A 567 -15.64 23.33 -9.12
N SER A 568 -16.24 22.72 -8.11
CA SER A 568 -15.55 22.50 -6.84
C SER A 568 -16.07 21.26 -6.10
N SER A 569 -15.39 20.87 -5.02
CA SER A 569 -15.77 19.80 -4.12
C SER A 569 -15.55 20.23 -2.66
N GLY A 570 -16.21 19.57 -1.71
CA GLY A 570 -15.92 19.72 -0.28
C GLY A 570 -15.94 21.16 0.25
N SER A 571 -14.91 21.51 1.01
CA SER A 571 -14.80 22.80 1.69
C SER A 571 -14.77 24.01 0.75
N GLU A 572 -14.38 23.82 -0.51
CA GLU A 572 -14.22 24.92 -1.45
C GLU A 572 -15.55 25.32 -2.10
N VAL A 573 -16.58 24.47 -2.10
CA VAL A 573 -17.89 24.81 -2.71
C VAL A 573 -18.52 26.03 -2.03
N GLY A 574 -18.51 26.09 -0.70
CA GLY A 574 -19.01 27.25 0.04
C GLY A 574 -18.23 28.53 -0.30
N ILE A 575 -16.90 28.43 -0.38
CA ILE A 575 -16.01 29.53 -0.77
C ILE A 575 -16.33 30.01 -2.20
N CYS A 576 -16.59 29.09 -3.13
CA CYS A 576 -16.95 29.40 -4.51
C CYS A 576 -18.32 30.08 -4.62
N ILE A 577 -19.29 29.70 -3.78
CA ILE A 577 -20.60 30.39 -3.75
C ILE A 577 -20.44 31.82 -3.23
N GLU A 578 -19.61 32.04 -2.20
CA GLU A 578 -19.30 33.39 -1.71
C GLU A 578 -18.59 34.24 -2.78
N SER A 579 -17.72 33.63 -3.59
CA SER A 579 -17.00 34.33 -4.65
C SER A 579 -17.91 34.83 -5.78
N VAL A 580 -19.07 34.18 -6.04
CA VAL A 580 -20.07 34.68 -6.99
C VAL A 580 -20.50 36.11 -6.66
N LYS A 581 -20.76 36.38 -5.38
CA LYS A 581 -21.15 37.72 -4.92
C LYS A 581 -20.00 38.72 -5.13
N TYR A 582 -18.78 38.32 -4.78
CA TYR A 582 -17.59 39.15 -4.95
C TYR A 582 -17.33 39.51 -6.43
N LEU A 583 -17.39 38.52 -7.33
CA LEU A 583 -17.21 38.70 -8.77
C LEU A 583 -18.25 39.65 -9.36
N LYS A 584 -19.51 39.51 -8.92
CA LYS A 584 -20.59 40.39 -9.36
C LYS A 584 -20.42 41.82 -8.86
N GLU A 585 -20.10 42.00 -7.57
CA GLU A 585 -20.01 43.33 -6.94
C GLU A 585 -18.75 44.11 -7.33
N HIS A 586 -17.62 43.43 -7.53
CA HIS A 586 -16.33 44.09 -7.78
C HIS A 586 -15.84 44.03 -9.23
N HIS A 587 -16.31 43.05 -10.01
CA HIS A 587 -15.84 42.83 -11.38
C HIS A 587 -16.96 42.80 -12.43
N ASN A 588 -18.23 42.90 -12.02
CA ASN A 588 -19.40 42.76 -12.89
C ASN A 588 -19.38 41.45 -13.71
N LEU A 589 -18.84 40.39 -13.13
CA LEU A 589 -18.83 39.04 -13.71
C LEU A 589 -19.91 38.19 -13.04
N ARG A 590 -20.68 37.47 -13.86
CA ARG A 590 -21.66 36.47 -13.42
C ARG A 590 -20.97 35.12 -13.37
N ALA A 591 -21.18 34.38 -12.28
CA ALA A 591 -20.60 33.06 -12.09
C ALA A 591 -21.68 32.08 -11.66
N ARG A 592 -21.59 30.85 -12.20
CA ARG A 592 -22.34 29.70 -11.70
C ARG A 592 -21.39 28.75 -10.98
N VAL A 593 -21.89 28.03 -9.98
CA VAL A 593 -21.10 27.10 -9.17
C VAL A 593 -21.66 25.69 -9.29
N VAL A 594 -20.78 24.75 -9.61
CA VAL A 594 -21.04 23.32 -9.68
C VAL A 594 -20.35 22.64 -8.51
N SER A 595 -21.09 21.80 -7.77
CA SER A 595 -20.52 20.87 -6.79
C SER A 595 -20.34 19.51 -7.45
N ILE A 596 -19.13 18.95 -7.40
CA ILE A 596 -18.81 17.58 -7.80
C ILE A 596 -18.26 16.83 -6.58
N PRO A 597 -19.12 16.31 -5.69
CA PRO A 597 -18.68 15.53 -4.56
C PRO A 597 -18.02 14.20 -4.96
N CYS A 598 -18.31 13.61 -6.13
CA CYS A 598 -17.70 12.34 -6.55
C CYS A 598 -17.54 12.26 -8.07
N PHE A 599 -16.30 12.14 -8.54
CA PHE A 599 -15.94 12.06 -9.97
C PHE A 599 -16.57 10.82 -10.60
N GLU A 600 -16.43 9.67 -9.96
CA GLU A 600 -16.81 8.39 -10.53
C GLU A 600 -18.33 8.29 -10.75
N VAL A 601 -19.11 8.81 -9.80
CA VAL A 601 -20.57 8.83 -9.91
C VAL A 601 -21.03 9.88 -10.93
N PHE A 602 -20.35 11.01 -11.05
CA PHE A 602 -20.65 12.02 -12.07
C PHE A 602 -20.32 11.52 -13.48
N ASP A 603 -19.16 10.88 -13.67
CA ASP A 603 -18.72 10.29 -14.93
C ASP A 603 -19.63 9.16 -15.41
N ALA A 604 -20.28 8.44 -14.49
CA ALA A 604 -21.29 7.44 -14.81
C ALA A 604 -22.62 8.03 -15.32
N GLN A 605 -22.85 9.34 -15.17
CA GLN A 605 -24.06 9.99 -15.67
C GLN A 605 -24.04 10.13 -17.20
N SER A 606 -25.24 10.22 -17.79
CA SER A 606 -25.40 10.52 -19.22
C SER A 606 -24.61 11.77 -19.64
N LYS A 607 -24.11 11.78 -20.87
CA LYS A 607 -23.39 12.94 -21.42
C LYS A 607 -24.26 14.19 -21.38
N GLU A 608 -25.55 14.03 -21.68
CA GLU A 608 -26.57 15.08 -21.64
C GLU A 608 -26.65 15.71 -20.24
N TYR A 609 -26.67 14.89 -19.19
CA TYR A 609 -26.67 15.39 -17.81
C TYR A 609 -25.37 16.10 -17.47
N ARG A 610 -24.21 15.51 -17.78
CA ARG A 610 -22.92 16.16 -17.51
C ARG A 610 -22.78 17.50 -18.21
N LEU A 611 -23.21 17.61 -19.47
CA LEU A 611 -23.24 18.88 -20.22
C LEU A 611 -24.29 19.87 -19.69
N SER A 612 -25.38 19.40 -19.08
CA SER A 612 -26.32 20.31 -18.39
C SER A 612 -25.73 20.92 -17.12
N VAL A 613 -24.81 20.20 -16.48
CA VAL A 613 -24.09 20.67 -15.28
C VAL A 613 -22.90 21.53 -15.67
N ILE A 614 -22.11 21.14 -16.67
CA ILE A 614 -20.95 21.88 -17.19
C ILE A 614 -21.14 22.09 -18.70
N PRO A 615 -21.77 23.20 -19.12
CA PRO A 615 -22.12 23.46 -20.51
C PRO A 615 -20.93 23.92 -21.34
N ASP A 616 -20.97 23.61 -22.64
CA ASP A 616 -20.01 24.09 -23.62
C ASP A 616 -20.09 25.62 -23.78
N GLY A 617 -18.98 26.25 -24.16
CA GLY A 617 -18.91 27.67 -24.52
C GLY A 617 -18.81 28.65 -23.35
N ILE A 618 -18.88 28.18 -22.09
CA ILE A 618 -18.62 28.98 -20.90
C ILE A 618 -17.25 28.56 -20.31
N PRO A 619 -16.30 29.49 -20.11
CA PRO A 619 -15.06 29.20 -19.40
C PRO A 619 -15.34 28.54 -18.05
N SER A 620 -14.48 27.61 -17.64
CA SER A 620 -14.65 26.90 -16.37
C SER A 620 -13.35 26.81 -15.58
N LEU A 621 -13.46 26.99 -14.27
CA LEU A 621 -12.36 27.01 -13.31
C LEU A 621 -12.65 26.00 -12.21
N SER A 622 -11.75 25.05 -11.96
CA SER A 622 -11.87 24.19 -10.79
C SER A 622 -11.23 24.84 -9.56
N VAL A 623 -11.78 24.57 -8.38
CA VAL A 623 -11.22 25.00 -7.10
C VAL A 623 -11.24 23.85 -6.10
N GLU A 624 -10.08 23.35 -5.72
CA GLU A 624 -9.90 22.31 -4.70
C GLU A 624 -8.50 22.45 -4.07
N VAL A 625 -8.39 22.55 -2.75
CA VAL A 625 -7.11 22.83 -2.05
C VAL A 625 -6.18 21.61 -1.93
N MET A 626 -6.00 20.91 -3.05
CA MET A 626 -5.20 19.69 -3.25
C MET A 626 -4.60 19.69 -4.66
N SER A 627 -4.00 18.57 -5.07
CA SER A 627 -3.48 18.41 -6.43
C SER A 627 -4.54 18.77 -7.48
N THR A 628 -4.10 19.53 -8.48
CA THR A 628 -4.91 19.89 -9.65
C THR A 628 -5.13 18.72 -10.62
N LEU A 629 -4.38 17.63 -10.48
CA LEU A 629 -4.40 16.49 -11.39
C LEU A 629 -5.80 15.84 -11.46
N GLY A 630 -6.36 15.77 -12.66
CA GLY A 630 -7.68 15.20 -12.96
C GLY A 630 -8.81 16.23 -13.11
N TRP A 631 -8.63 17.45 -12.61
CA TRP A 631 -9.63 18.51 -12.75
C TRP A 631 -9.73 19.06 -14.17
N GLU A 632 -8.69 18.87 -14.98
CA GLU A 632 -8.66 19.22 -16.40
C GLU A 632 -9.80 18.55 -17.21
N ARG A 633 -10.42 17.49 -16.68
CA ARG A 633 -11.61 16.84 -17.25
C ARG A 633 -12.90 17.66 -17.12
N TYR A 634 -12.96 18.55 -16.13
CA TYR A 634 -14.17 19.29 -15.76
C TYR A 634 -13.98 20.80 -15.83
N SER A 635 -12.74 21.28 -15.95
CA SER A 635 -12.42 22.71 -16.02
C SER A 635 -11.35 23.04 -17.06
N HIS A 636 -11.42 24.25 -17.59
CA HIS A 636 -10.39 24.79 -18.49
C HIS A 636 -9.13 25.21 -17.73
N GLU A 637 -9.31 25.80 -16.54
CA GLU A 637 -8.24 26.19 -15.62
C GLU A 637 -8.45 25.57 -14.24
N GLN A 638 -7.39 25.43 -13.46
CA GLN A 638 -7.43 24.79 -12.14
C GLN A 638 -6.75 25.66 -11.08
N PHE A 639 -7.49 25.97 -10.02
CA PHE A 639 -6.93 26.58 -8.82
C PHE A 639 -6.87 25.56 -7.70
N GLY A 640 -5.69 24.98 -7.50
CA GLY A 640 -5.42 24.05 -6.42
C GLY A 640 -4.05 24.23 -5.80
N LEU A 641 -3.61 23.21 -5.06
CA LEU A 641 -2.39 23.21 -4.26
C LEU A 641 -1.43 22.11 -4.72
N ASN A 642 -0.47 22.45 -5.59
CA ASN A 642 0.58 21.53 -6.08
C ASN A 642 1.90 21.69 -5.28
N ARG A 643 1.80 21.95 -3.98
CA ARG A 643 2.91 22.02 -3.00
C ARG A 643 2.44 21.45 -1.67
N PHE A 644 3.35 21.11 -0.77
CA PHE A 644 2.97 20.81 0.61
C PHE A 644 2.37 22.04 1.30
N GLY A 645 1.51 21.78 2.30
CA GLY A 645 0.87 22.81 3.10
C GLY A 645 1.78 23.41 4.18
N ALA A 646 1.21 23.84 5.30
CA ALA A 646 1.93 24.50 6.39
C ALA A 646 1.28 24.19 7.74
N SER A 647 2.08 24.23 8.82
CA SER A 647 1.58 24.14 10.19
C SER A 647 1.14 25.51 10.70
N GLY A 648 -0.09 25.59 11.20
CA GLY A 648 -0.66 26.79 11.80
C GLY A 648 -2.19 26.73 11.87
N ALA A 649 -2.82 27.72 12.48
CA ALA A 649 -4.28 27.82 12.48
C ALA A 649 -4.81 27.84 11.05
N TYR A 650 -5.83 27.03 10.74
CA TYR A 650 -6.20 26.76 9.34
C TYR A 650 -6.54 28.03 8.53
N LEU A 651 -7.20 29.03 9.12
CA LEU A 651 -7.49 30.29 8.42
C LEU A 651 -6.22 31.06 8.02
N ASP A 652 -5.17 30.99 8.83
CA ASP A 652 -3.90 31.63 8.51
C ASP A 652 -3.12 30.82 7.49
N VAL A 653 -3.24 29.48 7.51
CA VAL A 653 -2.72 28.61 6.45
C VAL A 653 -3.38 28.92 5.10
N TYR A 654 -4.71 29.06 5.05
CA TYR A 654 -5.43 29.45 3.82
C TYR A 654 -4.99 30.83 3.32
N LYS A 655 -4.88 31.84 4.20
CA LYS A 655 -4.39 33.18 3.83
C LYS A 655 -2.96 33.13 3.29
N LYS A 656 -2.07 32.43 3.99
CA LYS A 656 -0.66 32.29 3.60
C LYS A 656 -0.57 31.66 2.21
N ILE A 657 -1.24 30.53 2.00
CA ILE A 657 -1.22 29.81 0.72
C ILE A 657 -1.87 30.65 -0.40
N GLY A 658 -3.01 31.29 -0.15
CA GLY A 658 -3.68 32.15 -1.14
C GLY A 658 -2.89 33.40 -1.52
N SER A 659 -1.92 33.81 -0.69
CA SER A 659 -1.02 34.95 -0.97
C SER A 659 0.29 34.56 -1.69
N LEU A 660 0.58 33.27 -1.80
CA LEU A 660 1.82 32.76 -2.40
C LEU A 660 1.59 32.42 -3.88
N THR A 661 2.50 32.85 -4.76
CA THR A 661 2.51 32.45 -6.17
C THR A 661 2.75 30.94 -6.32
N PRO A 662 2.14 30.27 -7.34
CA PRO A 662 2.43 28.87 -7.62
C PRO A 662 3.92 28.62 -7.85
N GLY A 663 4.46 27.54 -7.27
CA GLY A 663 5.75 26.97 -7.70
C GLY A 663 7.00 27.30 -6.88
N HIS A 664 6.91 27.74 -5.61
CA HIS A 664 8.06 27.74 -4.70
C HIS A 664 7.79 26.85 -3.47
N PRO A 665 8.54 25.75 -3.28
CA PRO A 665 8.60 25.10 -1.98
C PRO A 665 9.27 26.07 -0.99
N GLU A 666 8.64 26.30 0.16
CA GLU A 666 9.34 26.95 1.27
C GLU A 666 10.41 25.97 1.77
N SER A 667 11.67 26.39 1.79
CA SER A 667 12.70 25.72 2.56
C SER A 667 12.40 25.97 4.03
N HIS A 668 12.12 24.91 4.78
CA HIS A 668 12.18 24.96 6.23
C HIS A 668 13.65 24.78 6.62
N GLU A 669 14.44 25.86 6.56
CA GLU A 669 15.75 25.91 7.21
C GLU A 669 15.54 26.03 8.72
N THR A 670 15.19 24.91 9.35
CA THR A 670 15.35 24.76 10.79
C THR A 670 16.62 23.97 11.03
N ASP A 671 17.67 24.66 11.47
CA ASP A 671 18.92 24.03 11.91
C ASP A 671 18.59 22.93 12.95
N GLY A 672 19.03 21.70 12.67
CA GLY A 672 18.86 20.54 13.56
C GLY A 672 17.69 19.59 13.25
N VAL A 673 16.89 19.81 12.20
CA VAL A 673 15.89 18.85 11.71
C VAL A 673 16.26 18.38 10.30
N GLU A 674 16.76 17.14 10.19
CA GLU A 674 17.27 16.58 8.93
C GLU A 674 16.19 15.81 8.13
N VAL A 675 15.24 15.15 8.82
CA VAL A 675 14.12 14.42 8.20
C VAL A 675 12.85 14.63 9.00
N THR A 676 11.74 14.90 8.30
CA THR A 676 10.42 14.93 8.94
C THR A 676 9.94 13.52 9.25
N THR A 677 9.44 13.30 10.47
CA THR A 677 9.04 11.98 10.99
C THR A 677 7.53 11.83 11.17
N GLY A 678 6.74 12.72 10.55
CA GLY A 678 5.37 13.05 10.97
C GLY A 678 4.39 11.90 11.22
N PRO A 679 4.03 11.07 10.22
CA PRO A 679 3.24 9.87 10.45
C PRO A 679 3.93 8.94 11.47
N LEU A 680 3.15 8.27 12.30
CA LEU A 680 3.66 7.32 13.29
C LEU A 680 4.56 6.24 12.61
N GLY A 681 5.49 5.66 13.39
CA GLY A 681 6.44 4.62 12.97
C GLY A 681 7.57 5.00 11.99
N GLN A 682 7.43 6.05 11.19
CA GLN A 682 8.43 6.46 10.19
C GLN A 682 9.75 6.92 10.84
N GLY A 683 9.67 7.65 11.96
CA GLY A 683 10.84 8.13 12.68
C GLY A 683 11.75 7.01 13.20
N PHE A 684 11.18 5.89 13.63
CA PHE A 684 11.97 4.72 14.03
C PHE A 684 12.75 4.12 12.87
N SER A 685 12.09 3.98 11.72
CA SER A 685 12.69 3.41 10.51
C SER A 685 13.76 4.33 9.91
N ASN A 686 13.56 5.65 9.97
CA ASN A 686 14.60 6.63 9.65
C ASN A 686 15.83 6.45 10.56
N ALA A 687 15.63 6.22 11.87
CA ALA A 687 16.72 5.97 12.81
C ALA A 687 17.47 4.66 12.50
N VAL A 688 16.79 3.61 12.03
CA VAL A 688 17.45 2.41 11.50
C VAL A 688 18.33 2.76 10.30
N GLY A 689 17.85 3.62 9.38
CA GLY A 689 18.64 4.13 8.25
C GLY A 689 19.88 4.92 8.66
N LEU A 690 19.75 5.82 9.65
CA LEU A 690 20.89 6.54 10.24
C LEU A 690 21.89 5.59 10.87
N ALA A 691 21.43 4.57 11.60
CA ALA A 691 22.29 3.56 12.20
C ALA A 691 23.06 2.73 11.15
N ILE A 692 22.38 2.33 10.06
CA ILE A 692 23.02 1.68 8.91
C ILE A 692 24.06 2.59 8.27
N ALA A 693 23.72 3.85 8.00
CA ALA A 693 24.62 4.83 7.39
C ALA A 693 25.90 5.00 8.24
N GLN A 694 25.72 5.15 9.54
CA GLN A 694 26.83 5.33 10.46
C GLN A 694 27.72 4.08 10.53
N GLN A 695 27.12 2.89 10.57
CA GLN A 695 27.85 1.63 10.59
C GLN A 695 28.59 1.40 9.25
N HIS A 696 28.01 1.83 8.13
CA HIS A 696 28.64 1.80 6.82
C HIS A 696 29.84 2.74 6.74
N ALA A 697 29.67 3.98 7.21
CA ALA A 697 30.76 4.95 7.30
C ALA A 697 31.91 4.44 8.17
N ALA A 698 31.60 3.84 9.32
CA ALA A 698 32.58 3.17 10.17
C ALA A 698 33.32 2.05 9.42
N GLY A 699 32.59 1.19 8.69
CA GLY A 699 33.18 0.12 7.87
C GLY A 699 34.09 0.60 6.74
N LEU A 700 33.85 1.80 6.20
CA LEU A 700 34.66 2.40 5.13
C LEU A 700 35.90 3.13 5.68
N TYR A 701 35.74 3.91 6.74
CA TYR A 701 36.73 4.94 7.10
C TYR A 701 37.44 4.69 8.43
N ASN A 702 36.89 3.89 9.35
CA ASN A 702 37.61 3.55 10.58
C ASN A 702 38.82 2.66 10.23
N LYS A 703 39.98 2.99 10.79
CA LYS A 703 41.25 2.27 10.61
C LYS A 703 41.87 1.98 11.98
N PRO A 704 42.85 1.07 12.09
CA PRO A 704 43.61 0.93 13.33
C PRO A 704 44.11 2.30 13.80
N ASP A 705 43.90 2.63 15.07
CA ASP A 705 44.22 3.93 15.70
C ASP A 705 43.39 5.14 15.24
N PHE A 706 42.40 4.97 14.36
CA PHE A 706 41.51 6.04 13.86
C PHE A 706 40.04 5.61 13.88
N GLU A 707 39.35 5.95 14.97
CA GLU A 707 37.91 5.72 15.12
C GLU A 707 37.15 7.03 14.82
N LEU A 708 36.93 7.29 13.53
CA LEU A 708 36.25 8.52 13.08
C LEU A 708 34.73 8.47 13.33
N PHE A 709 34.14 7.27 13.31
CA PHE A 709 32.71 7.05 13.46
C PHE A 709 32.46 6.07 14.61
N ASN A 710 32.04 6.58 15.79
CA ASN A 710 31.79 5.78 17.00
C ASN A 710 30.60 6.24 17.86
N ASN A 711 29.74 7.10 17.29
CA ASN A 711 28.54 7.60 17.97
C ASN A 711 27.42 6.53 18.04
N TYR A 712 26.27 6.90 18.61
CA TYR A 712 25.07 6.06 18.62
C TYR A 712 23.91 6.81 17.99
N THR A 713 23.01 6.05 17.38
CA THR A 713 21.70 6.53 16.97
C THR A 713 20.69 6.23 18.07
N PHE A 714 19.99 7.27 18.54
CA PHE A 714 18.92 7.16 19.52
C PHE A 714 17.57 7.44 18.87
N THR A 715 16.53 6.77 19.33
CA THR A 715 15.16 6.98 18.87
C THR A 715 14.18 6.82 20.02
N PHE A 716 13.13 7.65 20.05
CA PHE A 716 12.06 7.58 21.03
C PHE A 716 10.80 7.06 20.36
N LEU A 717 10.12 6.13 21.02
CA LEU A 717 8.95 5.42 20.52
C LEU A 717 7.85 5.50 21.56
N GLY A 718 6.61 5.73 21.14
CA GLY A 718 5.43 5.62 22.00
C GLY A 718 4.61 4.37 21.70
N ASP A 719 3.58 4.13 22.50
CA ASP A 719 2.67 2.98 22.37
C ASP A 719 2.06 2.82 20.96
N GLY A 720 1.65 3.92 20.32
CA GLY A 720 1.10 3.88 18.97
C GLY A 720 2.09 3.37 17.92
N CYS A 721 3.38 3.73 18.03
CA CYS A 721 4.43 3.24 17.12
C CYS A 721 4.60 1.73 17.19
N MET A 722 4.25 1.10 18.31
CA MET A 722 4.38 -0.34 18.50
C MET A 722 3.30 -1.14 17.76
N MET A 723 2.22 -0.50 17.32
CA MET A 723 1.13 -1.18 16.62
C MET A 723 1.36 -1.27 15.11
N GLU A 724 2.20 -0.40 14.55
CA GLU A 724 2.37 -0.26 13.11
C GLU A 724 3.28 -1.31 12.46
N GLY A 725 2.94 -1.67 11.23
CA GLY A 725 3.71 -2.59 10.40
C GLY A 725 5.10 -2.06 10.06
N VAL A 726 5.22 -0.76 9.73
CA VAL A 726 6.51 -0.14 9.37
C VAL A 726 7.55 -0.24 10.49
N ALA A 727 7.12 -0.10 11.75
CA ALA A 727 8.00 -0.23 12.90
C ALA A 727 8.41 -1.69 13.14
N SER A 728 7.49 -2.63 12.92
CA SER A 728 7.78 -4.08 13.01
C SER A 728 8.81 -4.52 11.96
N GLU A 729 8.64 -4.07 10.72
CA GLU A 729 9.59 -4.30 9.63
C GLU A 729 10.99 -3.77 9.96
N ALA A 730 11.08 -2.51 10.43
CA ALA A 730 12.34 -1.88 10.78
C ALA A 730 13.03 -2.56 11.97
N ALA A 731 12.26 -2.97 13.00
CA ALA A 731 12.79 -3.69 14.16
C ALA A 731 13.38 -5.06 13.76
N SER A 732 12.66 -5.80 12.91
CA SER A 732 13.10 -7.08 12.36
C SER A 732 14.40 -6.94 11.58
N LEU A 733 14.50 -5.94 10.68
CA LEU A 733 15.73 -5.72 9.90
C LEU A 733 16.91 -5.26 10.77
N ALA A 734 16.70 -4.35 11.72
CA ALA A 734 17.76 -3.88 12.61
C ALA A 734 18.32 -5.01 13.49
N GLY A 735 17.46 -5.92 13.94
CA GLY A 735 17.84 -7.13 14.66
C GLY A 735 18.64 -8.09 13.79
N HIS A 736 18.16 -8.35 12.57
CA HIS A 736 18.88 -9.14 11.56
C HIS A 736 20.29 -8.60 11.29
N LEU A 737 20.41 -7.29 11.10
CA LEU A 737 21.67 -6.60 10.85
C LEU A 737 22.54 -6.47 12.10
N GLN A 738 22.08 -6.85 13.31
CA GLN A 738 22.87 -6.74 14.55
C GLN A 738 23.39 -5.31 14.83
N LEU A 739 22.56 -4.28 14.59
CA LEU A 739 22.94 -2.86 14.71
C LEU A 739 23.21 -2.42 16.17
N GLY A 740 24.38 -2.74 16.71
CA GLY A 740 24.80 -2.38 18.08
C GLY A 740 25.01 -0.89 18.35
N ASN A 741 24.91 -0.04 17.32
CA ASN A 741 24.92 1.42 17.44
C ASN A 741 23.51 2.03 17.55
N LEU A 742 22.45 1.22 17.58
CA LEU A 742 21.06 1.67 17.69
C LEU A 742 20.50 1.41 19.09
N ILE A 743 19.98 2.47 19.74
CA ILE A 743 19.30 2.41 21.03
C ILE A 743 17.91 3.04 20.91
N ALA A 744 16.87 2.22 21.09
CA ALA A 744 15.49 2.66 21.13
C ALA A 744 15.02 2.87 22.58
N ILE A 745 14.34 3.98 22.84
CA ILE A 745 13.69 4.28 24.11
C ILE A 745 12.19 4.21 23.87
N TYR A 746 11.56 3.20 24.45
CA TYR A 746 10.12 2.99 24.36
C TYR A 746 9.43 3.57 25.59
N ASP A 747 8.65 4.62 25.38
CA ASP A 747 7.72 5.20 26.33
C ASP A 747 6.44 4.35 26.42
N ASP A 748 6.38 3.46 27.41
CA ASP A 748 5.19 2.66 27.74
C ASP A 748 4.39 3.40 28.82
N ASN A 749 3.43 4.20 28.38
CA ASN A 749 2.52 4.92 29.29
C ASN A 749 1.13 4.28 29.35
N GLY A 750 0.86 3.31 28.48
CA GLY A 750 -0.37 2.52 28.46
C GLY A 750 -1.60 3.27 27.95
N ILE A 751 -1.42 4.45 27.33
CA ILE A 751 -2.49 5.33 26.87
C ILE A 751 -2.28 5.70 25.39
N SER A 752 -3.36 5.53 24.63
CA SER A 752 -3.53 5.91 23.22
C SER A 752 -4.59 7.01 23.09
N ILE A 753 -4.83 7.47 21.86
CA ILE A 753 -5.87 8.49 21.59
C ILE A 753 -7.25 7.94 21.96
N ASP A 754 -7.52 6.66 21.69
CA ASP A 754 -8.80 6.01 22.03
C ASP A 754 -8.94 5.59 23.50
N GLY A 755 -7.92 5.85 24.33
CA GLY A 755 -7.92 5.51 25.75
C GLY A 755 -6.84 4.50 26.12
N ASN A 756 -7.16 3.58 27.04
CA ASN A 756 -6.19 2.59 27.50
C ASN A 756 -5.82 1.62 26.38
N VAL A 757 -4.53 1.39 26.14
CA VAL A 757 -4.02 0.53 25.05
C VAL A 757 -4.49 -0.92 25.15
N ASN A 758 -4.90 -1.39 26.34
CA ASN A 758 -5.47 -2.73 26.51
C ASN A 758 -6.78 -2.95 25.73
N CYS A 759 -7.36 -1.91 25.10
CA CYS A 759 -8.47 -2.08 24.16
C CYS A 759 -8.03 -2.50 22.74
N THR A 760 -6.74 -2.42 22.42
CA THR A 760 -6.17 -2.67 21.07
C THR A 760 -4.88 -3.49 21.08
N LEU A 761 -4.24 -3.66 22.23
CA LEU A 761 -2.92 -4.26 22.38
C LEU A 761 -2.80 -4.99 23.74
N THR A 762 -2.58 -6.31 23.70
CA THR A 762 -2.31 -7.14 24.90
C THR A 762 -1.00 -7.92 24.81
N GLU A 763 -0.20 -7.65 23.78
CA GLU A 763 1.04 -8.37 23.51
C GLU A 763 2.19 -7.98 24.43
N ASP A 764 3.18 -8.86 24.53
CA ASP A 764 4.43 -8.59 25.25
C ASP A 764 5.45 -7.95 24.31
N VAL A 765 5.45 -6.61 24.23
CA VAL A 765 6.34 -5.85 23.33
C VAL A 765 7.82 -6.15 23.57
N VAL A 766 8.22 -6.41 24.83
CA VAL A 766 9.61 -6.75 25.17
C VAL A 766 9.98 -8.08 24.52
N LYS A 767 9.18 -9.14 24.72
CA LYS A 767 9.43 -10.44 24.08
C LYS A 767 9.38 -10.38 22.56
N ARG A 768 8.55 -9.50 21.99
CA ARG A 768 8.52 -9.27 20.54
C ARG A 768 9.86 -8.72 20.04
N PHE A 769 10.44 -7.75 20.72
CA PHE A 769 11.78 -7.21 20.38
C PHE A 769 12.89 -8.23 20.61
N GLU A 770 12.82 -9.01 21.70
CA GLU A 770 13.74 -10.14 21.92
C GLU A 770 13.65 -11.19 20.80
N ALA A 771 12.44 -11.47 20.28
CA ALA A 771 12.23 -12.36 19.14
C ALA A 771 12.87 -11.83 17.85
N TYR A 772 12.93 -10.50 17.66
CA TYR A 772 13.70 -9.87 16.58
C TYR A 772 15.22 -9.91 16.81
N GLY A 773 15.69 -10.29 18.00
CA GLY A 773 17.12 -10.36 18.34
C GLY A 773 17.68 -9.16 19.09
N TRP A 774 16.81 -8.33 19.70
CA TRP A 774 17.23 -7.14 20.44
C TRP A 774 17.68 -7.45 21.87
N HIS A 775 18.52 -6.57 22.43
CA HIS A 775 18.75 -6.50 23.88
C HIS A 775 17.68 -5.60 24.50
N THR A 776 17.04 -6.04 25.57
CA THR A 776 15.92 -5.29 26.15
C THR A 776 16.11 -5.08 27.64
N LEU A 777 15.86 -3.85 28.10
CA LEU A 777 15.83 -3.47 29.52
C LEU A 777 14.48 -2.86 29.86
N THR A 778 14.01 -3.03 31.10
CA THR A 778 12.78 -2.41 31.60
C THR A 778 13.08 -1.59 32.85
N ILE A 779 12.59 -0.36 32.86
CA ILE A 779 12.65 0.54 34.01
C ILE A 779 11.21 0.84 34.45
N GLU A 780 10.89 0.48 35.68
CA GLU A 780 9.53 0.58 36.24
C GLU A 780 9.15 2.01 36.68
N ASP A 781 10.12 2.88 36.98
CA ASP A 781 9.90 4.31 37.30
C ASP A 781 10.67 5.18 36.29
N GLY A 782 10.10 5.30 35.09
CA GLY A 782 10.65 6.15 34.02
C GLY A 782 10.44 7.65 34.25
N ASP A 783 9.51 8.03 35.13
CA ASP A 783 9.19 9.44 35.39
C ASP A 783 10.25 10.12 36.30
N ASN A 784 10.85 9.39 37.25
CA ASN A 784 11.72 10.01 38.27
C ASN A 784 13.11 9.36 38.44
N ASN A 785 13.32 8.10 38.01
CA ASN A 785 14.56 7.38 38.30
C ASN A 785 15.66 7.64 37.26
N LEU A 786 16.24 8.84 37.31
CA LEU A 786 17.30 9.27 36.38
C LEU A 786 18.55 8.38 36.45
N GLU A 787 18.91 7.86 37.64
CA GLU A 787 20.08 6.99 37.82
C GLU A 787 19.90 5.65 37.10
N ALA A 788 18.70 5.05 37.18
CA ALA A 788 18.39 3.81 36.45
C ALA A 788 18.39 4.04 34.92
N ILE A 789 17.85 5.16 34.46
CA ILE A 789 17.85 5.53 33.03
C ILE A 789 19.28 5.68 32.52
N GLU A 790 20.14 6.41 33.25
CA GLU A 790 21.54 6.57 32.88
C GLU A 790 22.30 5.24 32.89
N ALA A 791 22.08 4.39 33.90
CA ALA A 791 22.69 3.07 33.98
C ALA A 791 22.29 2.18 32.80
N ALA A 792 21.00 2.17 32.43
CA ALA A 792 20.50 1.40 31.29
C ALA A 792 21.08 1.89 29.96
N ILE A 793 21.18 3.21 29.74
CA ILE A 793 21.81 3.76 28.54
C ILE A 793 23.27 3.30 28.44
N ARG A 794 24.04 3.36 29.55
CA ARG A 794 25.43 2.90 29.58
C ARG A 794 25.56 1.40 29.35
N GLU A 795 24.64 0.60 29.88
CA GLU A 795 24.60 -0.85 29.64
C GLU A 795 24.34 -1.14 28.16
N CYS A 796 23.32 -0.51 27.55
CA CYS A 796 23.01 -0.64 26.13
C CYS A 796 24.21 -0.26 25.25
N GLN A 797 24.95 0.80 25.61
CA GLN A 797 26.19 1.18 24.91
C GLN A 797 27.32 0.13 25.03
N SER A 798 27.29 -0.73 26.04
CA SER A 798 28.24 -1.86 26.16
C SER A 798 27.89 -3.04 25.24
N VAL A 799 26.63 -3.12 24.77
CA VAL A 799 26.15 -4.16 23.86
C VAL A 799 26.45 -3.78 22.41
N LYS A 800 27.38 -4.49 21.77
CA LYS A 800 27.89 -4.12 20.43
C LYS A 800 27.39 -5.00 19.29
N ASN A 801 26.79 -6.14 19.59
CA ASN A 801 26.42 -7.17 18.61
C ASN A 801 24.91 -7.29 18.37
N LYS A 802 24.11 -6.34 18.87
CA LYS A 802 22.67 -6.26 18.63
C LYS A 802 22.14 -4.89 19.02
N PRO A 803 21.06 -4.43 18.39
CA PRO A 803 20.38 -3.21 18.81
C PRO A 803 19.77 -3.38 20.20
N SER A 804 19.55 -2.26 20.90
CA SER A 804 19.00 -2.25 22.26
C SER A 804 17.69 -1.47 22.35
N MET A 805 16.75 -1.95 23.15
CA MET A 805 15.54 -1.24 23.54
C MET A 805 15.50 -1.06 25.06
N ILE A 806 15.15 0.14 25.52
CA ILE A 806 14.87 0.45 26.92
C ILE A 806 13.38 0.78 27.02
N LYS A 807 12.62 -0.06 27.71
CA LYS A 807 11.22 0.14 28.02
C LYS A 807 11.12 0.96 29.29
N LEU A 808 10.60 2.18 29.19
CA LEU A 808 10.36 3.08 30.29
C LEU A 808 8.87 3.07 30.60
N ARG A 809 8.50 2.66 31.82
CA ARG A 809 7.14 2.88 32.30
C ARG A 809 6.99 4.31 32.78
N THR A 810 6.12 5.08 32.13
CA THR A 810 5.91 6.50 32.43
C THR A 810 4.44 6.78 32.66
N THR A 811 4.13 7.99 33.10
CA THR A 811 2.76 8.48 33.23
C THR A 811 2.52 9.61 32.24
N ILE A 812 1.64 9.40 31.25
CA ILE A 812 1.29 10.46 30.31
C ILE A 812 0.73 11.69 31.07
N GLY A 813 1.26 12.88 30.76
CA GLY A 813 0.89 14.11 31.46
C GLY A 813 1.30 14.15 32.94
N PHE A 814 2.40 13.46 33.30
CA PHE A 814 2.93 13.34 34.66
C PHE A 814 2.80 14.63 35.48
N GLY A 815 2.27 14.47 36.69
CA GLY A 815 2.10 15.56 37.65
C GLY A 815 0.83 16.38 37.50
N SER A 816 0.18 16.38 36.32
CA SER A 816 -1.07 17.13 36.05
C SER A 816 -2.32 16.47 36.68
N LEU A 817 -3.45 17.19 36.69
CA LEU A 817 -4.74 16.63 37.14
C LEU A 817 -5.32 15.57 36.20
N LEU A 818 -4.84 15.54 34.95
CA LEU A 818 -5.27 14.59 33.91
C LEU A 818 -4.23 13.47 33.69
N ALA A 819 -3.21 13.38 34.56
CA ALA A 819 -2.14 12.40 34.45
C ALA A 819 -2.70 10.96 34.36
N GLY A 820 -2.16 10.16 33.45
CA GLY A 820 -2.60 8.78 33.22
C GLY A 820 -3.92 8.65 32.47
N THR A 821 -4.42 9.73 31.86
CA THR A 821 -5.66 9.71 31.08
C THR A 821 -5.42 10.16 29.65
N HIS A 822 -6.18 9.65 28.69
CA HIS A 822 -6.10 10.10 27.29
C HIS A 822 -6.50 11.58 27.10
N ASN A 823 -7.11 12.23 28.09
CA ASN A 823 -7.51 13.63 28.00
C ASN A 823 -6.33 14.62 27.97
N VAL A 824 -5.11 14.20 28.33
CA VAL A 824 -3.91 15.04 28.11
C VAL A 824 -3.43 14.99 26.66
N HIS A 825 -3.92 14.03 25.87
CA HIS A 825 -3.55 13.87 24.48
C HIS A 825 -4.45 14.74 23.59
N GLY A 826 -3.86 15.58 22.73
CA GLY A 826 -4.60 16.33 21.71
C GLY A 826 -5.41 17.54 22.22
N SER A 827 -5.29 17.94 23.49
CA SER A 827 -5.88 19.17 24.02
C SER A 827 -4.94 19.85 25.02
N PRO A 828 -4.79 21.19 24.98
CA PRO A 828 -3.98 21.90 25.96
C PRO A 828 -4.59 21.75 27.37
N LEU A 829 -3.73 21.65 28.38
CA LEU A 829 -4.16 21.71 29.78
C LEU A 829 -4.92 23.01 30.04
N LYS A 830 -5.94 22.95 30.89
CA LYS A 830 -6.66 24.17 31.30
C LYS A 830 -5.70 25.10 32.04
N PRO A 831 -5.90 26.43 31.96
CA PRO A 831 -5.01 27.38 32.63
C PRO A 831 -4.81 27.11 34.13
N ASP A 832 -5.86 26.77 34.86
CA ASP A 832 -5.78 26.47 36.29
C ASP A 832 -4.99 25.19 36.59
N ASP A 833 -5.14 24.16 35.74
CA ASP A 833 -4.39 22.90 35.85
C ASP A 833 -2.89 23.17 35.64
N ALA A 834 -2.56 24.00 34.64
CA ALA A 834 -1.19 24.41 34.35
C ALA A 834 -0.58 25.22 35.51
N LYS A 835 -1.35 26.12 36.14
CA LYS A 835 -0.92 26.87 37.33
C LYS A 835 -0.60 25.96 38.52
N GLN A 836 -1.48 25.01 38.80
CA GLN A 836 -1.28 24.03 39.89
C GLN A 836 -0.06 23.15 39.62
N LEU A 837 0.12 22.71 38.37
CA LEU A 837 1.28 21.91 37.97
C LEU A 837 2.59 22.67 38.16
N LYS A 838 2.63 23.95 37.75
CA LYS A 838 3.78 24.82 38.01
C LYS A 838 4.10 24.94 39.49
N ALA A 839 3.09 25.22 40.33
CA ALA A 839 3.28 25.29 41.78
C ALA A 839 3.87 23.99 42.35
N LYS A 840 3.35 22.84 41.91
CA LYS A 840 3.81 21.51 42.33
C LYS A 840 5.27 21.24 41.95
N PHE A 841 5.72 21.70 40.79
CA PHE A 841 7.12 21.60 40.36
C PHE A 841 8.01 22.76 40.87
N GLY A 842 7.48 23.63 41.74
CA GLY A 842 8.22 24.74 42.33
C GLY A 842 8.45 25.92 41.40
N PHE A 843 7.64 26.07 40.34
CA PHE A 843 7.61 27.25 39.47
C PHE A 843 6.56 28.27 39.94
N ASP A 844 6.76 29.55 39.60
CA ASP A 844 5.76 30.59 39.82
C ASP A 844 4.53 30.32 38.92
N PRO A 845 3.32 30.11 39.49
CA PRO A 845 2.12 29.80 38.71
C PRO A 845 1.73 30.88 37.71
N GLU A 846 2.01 32.16 38.00
CA GLU A 846 1.56 33.28 37.20
C GLU A 846 2.49 33.58 36.01
N GLN A 847 3.72 33.09 36.05
CA GLN A 847 4.68 33.32 34.97
C GLN A 847 4.43 32.37 33.80
N SER A 848 4.50 32.88 32.58
CA SER A 848 4.41 32.11 31.33
C SER A 848 5.77 32.08 30.62
N PHE A 849 6.10 30.96 29.99
CA PHE A 849 7.37 30.75 29.26
C PHE A 849 8.64 30.97 30.11
N VAL A 850 8.69 30.36 31.29
CA VAL A 850 9.85 30.46 32.21
C VAL A 850 10.79 29.29 32.04
N VAL A 851 12.07 29.58 31.83
CA VAL A 851 13.17 28.62 31.95
C VAL A 851 14.17 29.21 32.94
N ARG A 852 14.49 28.47 34.01
CA ARG A 852 15.45 28.93 35.03
C ARG A 852 16.85 29.05 34.40
N GLN A 853 17.61 30.07 34.77
CA GLN A 853 18.98 30.27 34.26
C GLN A 853 19.87 29.03 34.44
N SER A 854 19.72 28.33 35.57
CA SER A 854 20.46 27.09 35.84
C SER A 854 20.25 25.98 34.78
N VAL A 855 19.09 25.96 34.11
CA VAL A 855 18.82 25.01 33.01
C VAL A 855 19.58 25.44 31.76
N TYR A 856 19.58 26.74 31.43
CA TYR A 856 20.42 27.25 30.34
C TYR A 856 21.90 26.99 30.60
N ASP A 857 22.38 27.22 31.83
CA ASP A 857 23.77 26.97 32.21
C ASP A 857 24.15 25.50 32.04
N LEU A 858 23.24 24.56 32.38
CA LEU A 858 23.42 23.12 32.17
C LEU A 858 23.56 22.77 30.70
N TYR A 859 22.65 23.24 29.83
CA TYR A 859 22.69 22.94 28.39
C TYR A 859 23.84 23.66 27.68
N ASN A 860 24.20 24.87 28.10
CA ASN A 860 25.36 25.59 27.59
C ASN A 860 26.66 24.85 27.92
N LYS A 861 26.79 24.33 29.16
CA LYS A 861 27.93 23.48 29.54
C LYS A 861 27.99 22.24 28.64
N ARG A 862 26.86 21.58 28.40
CA ARG A 862 26.82 20.40 27.53
C ARG A 862 27.17 20.72 26.07
N GLY A 863 26.71 21.85 25.55
CA GLY A 863 27.09 22.35 24.24
C GLY A 863 28.59 22.61 24.13
N ALA A 864 29.20 23.21 25.16
CA ALA A 864 30.65 23.41 25.21
C ALA A 864 31.44 22.09 25.24
N GLU A 865 30.97 21.08 25.98
CA GLU A 865 31.55 19.72 25.95
C GLU A 865 31.44 19.09 24.55
N GLY A 866 30.31 19.28 23.86
CA GLY A 866 30.13 18.84 22.48
C GLY A 866 31.11 19.50 21.52
N ALA A 867 31.26 20.82 21.59
CA ALA A 867 32.22 21.58 20.79
C ALA A 867 33.67 21.15 21.05
N ALA A 868 34.02 20.82 22.30
CA ALA A 868 35.35 20.31 22.63
C ALA A 868 35.60 18.93 21.99
N ARG A 869 34.61 18.02 22.01
CA ARG A 869 34.69 16.72 21.34
C ARG A 869 34.78 16.84 19.82
N GLU A 870 34.06 17.79 19.23
CA GLU A 870 34.17 18.10 17.81
C GLU A 870 35.59 18.56 17.46
N GLN A 871 36.21 19.42 18.27
CA GLN A 871 37.60 19.82 18.07
C GLN A 871 38.58 18.63 18.19
N GLU A 872 38.34 17.70 19.11
CA GLU A 872 39.12 16.46 19.22
C GLU A 872 38.97 15.60 17.97
N TRP A 873 37.75 15.46 17.46
CA TRP A 873 37.46 14.76 16.21
C TRP A 873 38.16 15.44 15.02
N CYS A 874 38.10 16.77 14.91
CA CYS A 874 38.80 17.53 13.87
C CYS A 874 40.31 17.29 13.89
N LYS A 875 40.94 17.29 15.07
CA LYS A 875 42.37 16.96 15.22
C LYS A 875 42.67 15.51 14.80
N LEU A 876 41.81 14.57 15.16
CA LEU A 876 41.94 13.18 14.74
C LEU A 876 41.80 13.06 13.21
N PHE A 877 40.86 13.79 12.61
CA PHE A 877 40.62 13.80 11.18
C PHE A 877 41.75 14.48 10.40
N GLU A 878 42.36 15.55 10.92
CA GLU A 878 43.57 16.14 10.35
C GLU A 878 44.74 15.14 10.31
N LYS A 879 44.96 14.42 11.41
CA LYS A 879 45.95 13.33 11.48
C LYS A 879 45.61 12.20 10.50
N TYR A 880 44.33 11.83 10.39
CA TYR A 880 43.84 10.87 9.41
C TYR A 880 44.16 11.31 7.98
N CYS A 881 43.92 12.58 7.64
CA CYS A 881 44.22 13.13 6.31
C CYS A 881 45.70 12.96 5.91
N SER A 882 46.62 13.07 6.87
CA SER A 882 48.06 12.90 6.61
C SER A 882 48.52 11.45 6.40
N THR A 883 47.72 10.47 6.83
CA THR A 883 48.09 9.04 6.85
C THR A 883 47.26 8.19 5.90
N HIS A 884 46.05 8.66 5.56
CA HIS A 884 45.07 8.00 4.71
C HIS A 884 44.51 8.99 3.69
N GLU A 885 45.40 9.58 2.87
CA GLU A 885 45.08 10.71 1.97
C GLU A 885 43.93 10.39 1.00
N SER A 886 43.91 9.17 0.45
CA SER A 886 42.88 8.74 -0.50
C SER A 886 41.49 8.67 0.13
N GLU A 887 41.35 7.96 1.26
CA GLU A 887 40.10 7.86 2.00
C GLU A 887 39.64 9.23 2.55
N ALA A 888 40.58 10.06 3.00
CA ALA A 888 40.26 11.41 3.48
C ALA A 888 39.74 12.32 2.35
N LYS A 889 40.33 12.23 1.15
CA LYS A 889 39.85 12.96 -0.03
C LYS A 889 38.46 12.49 -0.44
N ASP A 890 38.20 11.19 -0.40
CA ASP A 890 36.87 10.64 -0.65
C ASP A 890 35.85 11.14 0.37
N LEU A 891 36.15 11.04 1.66
CA LEU A 891 35.25 11.48 2.73
C LEU A 891 34.93 12.99 2.63
N LYS A 892 35.93 13.85 2.38
CA LYS A 892 35.72 15.29 2.19
C LYS A 892 34.79 15.59 1.01
N ARG A 893 34.93 14.86 -0.10
CA ARG A 893 34.07 15.02 -1.28
C ARG A 893 32.63 14.57 -1.00
N ARG A 894 32.44 13.47 -0.26
CA ARG A 894 31.09 13.03 0.13
C ARG A 894 30.41 14.05 1.02
N LEU A 895 31.13 14.60 2.00
CA LEU A 895 30.64 15.63 2.90
C LEU A 895 30.24 16.92 2.16
N SER A 896 30.85 17.25 1.02
CA SER A 896 30.40 18.38 0.18
C SER A 896 29.19 18.05 -0.71
N GLY A 897 28.80 16.77 -0.77
CA GLY A 897 27.75 16.28 -1.66
C GLY A 897 28.10 16.35 -3.14
N GLU A 898 29.39 16.39 -3.48
CA GLU A 898 29.89 16.39 -4.87
C GLU A 898 30.06 14.95 -5.39
N LEU A 899 29.55 14.69 -6.60
CA LEU A 899 29.79 13.43 -7.30
C LEU A 899 31.24 13.39 -7.87
N PRO A 900 31.84 12.20 -8.07
CA PRO A 900 33.18 12.10 -8.65
C PRO A 900 33.26 12.72 -10.05
N GLU A 901 34.30 13.48 -10.35
CA GLU A 901 34.46 14.13 -11.66
C GLU A 901 34.42 13.10 -12.82
N GLY A 902 33.62 13.38 -13.86
CA GLY A 902 33.55 12.56 -15.06
C GLY A 902 32.73 11.27 -14.92
N TRP A 903 32.02 11.07 -13.81
CA TRP A 903 31.15 9.91 -13.59
C TRP A 903 30.10 9.75 -14.71
N GLU A 904 29.59 10.86 -15.23
CA GLU A 904 28.53 10.93 -16.25
C GLU A 904 28.97 10.33 -17.60
N LYS A 905 30.28 10.28 -17.87
CA LYS A 905 30.85 9.65 -19.07
C LYS A 905 30.67 8.13 -19.10
N ASN A 906 30.36 7.53 -17.94
CA ASN A 906 30.09 6.09 -17.84
C ASN A 906 28.65 5.73 -18.21
N LEU A 907 27.75 6.71 -18.35
CA LEU A 907 26.37 6.45 -18.76
C LEU A 907 26.35 5.86 -20.19
N PRO A 908 25.71 4.69 -20.38
CA PRO A 908 25.61 4.09 -21.70
C PRO A 908 24.73 4.94 -22.62
N THR A 909 25.08 4.95 -23.90
CA THR A 909 24.29 5.58 -24.97
C THR A 909 23.90 4.52 -25.99
N TYR A 910 22.76 4.75 -26.64
CA TYR A 910 22.14 3.81 -27.55
C TYR A 910 21.75 4.51 -28.85
N SER A 911 21.71 3.74 -29.93
CA SER A 911 21.27 4.17 -31.26
C SER A 911 20.06 3.35 -31.68
N ALA A 912 19.24 3.86 -32.61
CA ALA A 912 18.08 3.12 -33.14
C ALA A 912 18.42 1.78 -33.83
N LYS A 913 19.70 1.49 -34.08
CA LYS A 913 20.15 0.20 -34.66
C LYS A 913 20.42 -0.86 -33.60
N ASP A 914 20.49 -0.48 -32.33
CA ASP A 914 20.71 -1.40 -31.22
C ASP A 914 19.44 -2.25 -30.99
N PRO A 915 19.59 -3.48 -30.47
CA PRO A 915 18.45 -4.37 -30.28
C PRO A 915 17.44 -3.82 -29.28
N ALA A 916 16.18 -4.26 -29.41
CA ALA A 916 15.16 -3.98 -28.43
C ALA A 916 15.51 -4.64 -27.08
N ILE A 917 15.51 -3.86 -26.01
CA ILE A 917 15.91 -4.31 -24.66
C ILE A 917 14.91 -3.73 -23.64
N ALA A 918 14.52 -4.53 -22.65
CA ALA A 918 13.68 -4.05 -21.56
C ALA A 918 14.36 -2.97 -20.73
N THR A 919 13.65 -1.91 -20.34
CA THR A 919 14.29 -0.78 -19.64
C THR A 919 14.82 -1.17 -18.26
N ARG A 920 14.29 -2.23 -17.63
CA ARG A 920 14.90 -2.81 -16.42
C ARG A 920 16.31 -3.40 -16.64
N LYS A 921 16.57 -3.99 -17.82
CA LYS A 921 17.91 -4.50 -18.18
C LYS A 921 18.85 -3.37 -18.60
N LEU A 922 18.31 -2.32 -19.21
CA LEU A 922 19.05 -1.09 -19.49
C LEU A 922 19.46 -0.42 -18.18
N SER A 923 18.57 -0.39 -17.19
CA SER A 923 18.83 0.08 -15.83
C SER A 923 19.90 -0.74 -15.13
N GLU A 924 19.85 -2.07 -15.21
CA GLU A 924 20.94 -2.94 -14.75
C GLU A 924 22.26 -2.52 -15.40
N THR A 925 22.28 -2.31 -16.71
CA THR A 925 23.49 -1.88 -17.45
C THR A 925 24.01 -0.52 -16.94
N VAL A 926 23.12 0.45 -16.69
CA VAL A 926 23.49 1.74 -16.10
C VAL A 926 24.12 1.53 -14.72
N LEU A 927 23.45 0.80 -13.82
CA LEU A 927 23.96 0.49 -12.48
C LEU A 927 25.35 -0.15 -12.54
N GLN A 928 25.56 -1.14 -13.42
CA GLN A 928 26.85 -1.80 -13.60
C GLN A 928 27.96 -0.85 -14.04
N LYS A 929 27.63 0.19 -14.81
CA LYS A 929 28.58 1.18 -15.30
C LYS A 929 28.90 2.26 -14.27
N ILE A 930 27.90 2.70 -13.50
CA ILE A 930 28.08 3.82 -12.56
C ILE A 930 28.48 3.38 -11.16
N TYR A 931 28.26 2.12 -10.77
CA TYR A 931 28.50 1.67 -9.40
C TYR A 931 29.96 1.85 -8.94
N SER A 932 30.93 1.64 -9.83
CA SER A 932 32.36 1.89 -9.53
C SER A 932 32.73 3.37 -9.59
N SER A 933 32.03 4.18 -10.39
CA SER A 933 32.32 5.61 -10.56
C SER A 933 31.55 6.52 -9.61
N VAL A 934 30.54 6.00 -8.89
CA VAL A 934 29.74 6.73 -7.89
C VAL A 934 29.74 5.91 -6.60
N PRO A 935 30.77 6.04 -5.76
CA PRO A 935 30.95 5.19 -4.59
C PRO A 935 30.00 5.55 -3.42
N GLU A 936 29.25 6.65 -3.52
CA GLU A 936 28.13 7.04 -2.63
C GLU A 936 26.86 6.27 -2.90
N LEU A 937 26.74 5.67 -4.09
CA LEU A 937 25.55 4.93 -4.45
C LEU A 937 25.48 3.64 -3.62
N VAL A 938 24.51 3.59 -2.71
CA VAL A 938 24.22 2.44 -1.84
C VAL A 938 22.86 1.88 -2.25
N GLY A 939 22.87 0.61 -2.61
CA GLY A 939 21.73 -0.05 -3.23
C GLY A 939 21.04 -1.05 -2.34
N GLY A 940 19.89 -1.49 -2.81
CA GLY A 940 19.25 -2.67 -2.31
C GLY A 940 18.00 -3.00 -3.10
N SER A 941 17.26 -3.96 -2.59
CA SER A 941 15.95 -4.32 -3.09
C SER A 941 15.13 -4.84 -1.93
N ALA A 942 13.83 -4.58 -1.96
CA ALA A 942 12.88 -5.53 -1.39
C ALA A 942 13.14 -6.89 -2.07
N ASP A 943 12.90 -8.04 -1.42
CA ASP A 943 13.31 -9.40 -1.86
C ASP A 943 12.98 -9.73 -3.34
N LEU A 944 13.65 -9.14 -4.31
CA LEU A 944 13.26 -9.00 -5.71
C LEU A 944 14.51 -8.78 -6.58
N THR A 945 15.70 -9.06 -6.06
CA THR A 945 16.96 -8.71 -6.71
C THR A 945 17.01 -9.20 -8.16
N GLY A 946 16.60 -10.46 -8.41
CA GLY A 946 16.55 -11.04 -9.75
C GLY A 946 15.42 -10.50 -10.65
N SER A 947 14.38 -9.91 -10.07
CA SER A 947 13.26 -9.31 -10.81
C SER A 947 13.52 -7.85 -11.18
N ASN A 948 14.08 -7.08 -10.25
CA ASN A 948 14.42 -5.67 -10.44
C ASN A 948 15.77 -5.44 -11.12
N LEU A 949 16.68 -6.42 -11.06
CA LEU A 949 18.04 -6.33 -11.62
C LEU A 949 18.84 -5.14 -11.05
N THR A 950 18.65 -4.87 -9.77
CA THR A 950 19.27 -3.76 -9.04
C THR A 950 20.66 -4.09 -8.48
N ARG A 951 21.04 -5.37 -8.41
CA ARG A 951 22.31 -5.78 -7.81
C ARG A 951 23.45 -5.76 -8.83
N TRP A 952 24.49 -5.01 -8.49
CA TRP A 952 25.78 -5.08 -9.19
C TRP A 952 26.40 -6.48 -9.05
N LYS A 953 27.09 -6.99 -10.10
CA LYS A 953 27.54 -8.39 -10.11
C LYS A 953 28.55 -8.69 -9.00
N GLU A 954 29.48 -7.76 -8.79
CA GLU A 954 30.51 -7.83 -7.76
C GLU A 954 30.09 -7.14 -6.46
N ALA A 955 28.79 -6.85 -6.28
CA ALA A 955 28.28 -6.25 -5.05
C ALA A 955 28.60 -7.12 -3.84
N VAL A 956 29.08 -6.46 -2.80
CA VAL A 956 29.22 -7.02 -1.46
C VAL A 956 28.02 -6.54 -0.66
N ASP A 957 27.35 -7.49 -0.01
CA ASP A 957 26.17 -7.20 0.79
C ASP A 957 26.60 -6.48 2.08
N PHE A 958 25.86 -5.44 2.46
CA PHE A 958 25.98 -4.79 3.77
C PHE A 958 25.37 -5.72 4.82
N GLN A 959 26.22 -6.41 5.56
CA GLN A 959 25.83 -7.40 6.55
C GLN A 959 26.87 -7.44 7.68
N PRO A 960 26.49 -7.80 8.92
CA PRO A 960 27.46 -8.06 9.97
C PRO A 960 28.38 -9.22 9.55
N PRO A 961 29.72 -9.08 9.71
CA PRO A 961 30.67 -10.13 9.36
C PRO A 961 30.40 -11.48 10.04
N SER A 962 29.70 -11.49 11.18
CA SER A 962 29.28 -12.69 11.92
C SER A 962 28.36 -13.62 11.12
N LEU A 963 27.62 -13.12 10.12
CA LEU A 963 26.77 -13.92 9.26
C LEU A 963 27.52 -14.59 8.10
N GLY A 964 28.78 -14.19 7.83
CA GLY A 964 29.63 -14.81 6.80
C GLY A 964 29.23 -14.55 5.35
N ILE A 965 28.24 -13.70 5.09
CA ILE A 965 27.69 -13.42 3.75
C ILE A 965 27.91 -11.97 3.25
N GLY A 966 28.58 -11.13 4.04
CA GLY A 966 28.86 -9.74 3.70
C GLY A 966 29.76 -9.06 4.73
N ASN A 967 29.86 -7.73 4.65
CA ASN A 967 30.61 -6.93 5.61
C ASN A 967 30.05 -5.50 5.71
N TRP A 968 30.55 -4.73 6.69
CA TRP A 968 30.08 -3.37 6.95
C TRP A 968 30.45 -2.35 5.87
N SER A 969 31.36 -2.64 4.95
CA SER A 969 31.68 -1.74 3.82
C SER A 969 30.90 -2.07 2.54
N GLY A 970 30.12 -3.16 2.56
CA GLY A 970 29.20 -3.54 1.48
C GLY A 970 28.23 -2.42 1.13
N ARG A 971 27.81 -2.34 -0.14
CA ARG A 971 26.88 -1.30 -0.63
C ARG A 971 25.59 -1.88 -1.19
N TYR A 972 25.26 -3.12 -0.83
CA TYR A 972 23.99 -3.74 -1.19
C TYR A 972 23.24 -4.23 0.05
N ILE A 973 22.13 -3.59 0.37
CA ILE A 973 21.28 -3.92 1.51
C ILE A 973 20.17 -4.85 1.02
N ARG A 974 20.00 -5.99 1.68
CA ARG A 974 18.85 -6.87 1.45
C ARG A 974 17.77 -6.51 2.45
N TYR A 975 16.72 -5.84 1.99
CA TYR A 975 15.66 -5.36 2.87
C TYR A 975 14.67 -6.46 3.26
N GLY A 976 14.59 -7.55 2.50
CA GLY A 976 13.50 -8.52 2.62
C GLY A 976 12.19 -7.95 2.08
N VAL A 977 11.06 -8.55 2.44
CA VAL A 977 9.72 -8.09 2.03
C VAL A 977 9.24 -7.03 3.03
N ARG A 978 9.73 -5.80 2.88
CA ARG A 978 9.64 -4.70 3.87
C ARG A 978 9.55 -3.33 3.22
N GLU A 979 8.68 -3.15 2.23
CA GLU A 979 8.59 -1.92 1.42
C GLU A 979 8.34 -0.68 2.28
N HIS A 980 7.48 -0.78 3.30
CA HIS A 980 7.15 0.35 4.17
C HIS A 980 8.41 0.86 4.88
N ALA A 981 9.16 -0.04 5.54
CA ALA A 981 10.38 0.32 6.25
C ALA A 981 11.53 0.64 5.31
N MET A 982 11.66 -0.05 4.17
CA MET A 982 12.72 0.18 3.18
C MET A 982 12.74 1.65 2.75
N GLY A 983 11.59 2.22 2.39
CA GLY A 983 11.51 3.63 1.99
C GLY A 983 11.94 4.59 3.10
N ALA A 984 11.52 4.33 4.34
CA ALA A 984 11.89 5.17 5.48
C ALA A 984 13.38 5.03 5.84
N ILE A 985 13.92 3.81 5.75
CA ILE A 985 15.35 3.56 5.93
C ILE A 985 16.18 4.28 4.86
N MET A 986 15.71 4.33 3.61
CA MET A 986 16.32 5.16 2.56
C MET A 986 16.33 6.65 2.95
N ASN A 987 15.25 7.17 3.54
CA ASN A 987 15.23 8.56 4.01
C ASN A 987 16.29 8.81 5.09
N GLY A 988 16.43 7.90 6.06
CA GLY A 988 17.49 7.96 7.07
C GLY A 988 18.90 7.90 6.48
N LEU A 989 19.13 7.02 5.50
CA LEU A 989 20.40 6.92 4.77
C LEU A 989 20.76 8.20 4.01
N ALA A 990 19.77 8.80 3.32
CA ALA A 990 19.94 10.03 2.57
C ALA A 990 20.24 11.22 3.51
N ALA A 991 19.55 11.29 4.64
CA ALA A 991 19.70 12.36 5.62
C ALA A 991 21.06 12.39 6.30
N TYR A 992 21.68 11.22 6.47
CA TYR A 992 23.05 11.12 6.98
C TYR A 992 24.07 11.87 6.11
N GLY A 993 23.76 12.12 4.83
CA GLY A 993 24.51 13.02 3.94
C GLY A 993 25.72 12.40 3.23
N LEU A 994 26.16 11.19 3.60
CA LEU A 994 27.31 10.52 2.96
C LEU A 994 26.96 9.59 1.79
N PHE A 995 25.68 9.22 1.65
CA PHE A 995 25.24 8.17 0.74
C PHE A 995 24.04 8.61 -0.10
N ILE A 996 23.94 8.04 -1.29
CA ILE A 996 22.80 8.18 -2.20
C ILE A 996 22.09 6.83 -2.23
N PRO A 997 20.98 6.67 -1.49
CA PRO A 997 20.28 5.41 -1.42
C PRO A 997 19.42 5.17 -2.66
N TYR A 998 19.51 3.96 -3.22
CA TYR A 998 18.56 3.44 -4.19
C TYR A 998 18.00 2.08 -3.75
N ALA A 999 16.74 1.80 -4.07
CA ALA A 999 16.15 0.50 -3.80
C ALA A 999 15.16 0.05 -4.88
N GLY A 1000 15.12 -1.26 -5.12
CA GLY A 1000 14.21 -1.91 -6.07
C GLY A 1000 12.94 -2.45 -5.43
N THR A 1001 11.80 -2.23 -6.09
CA THR A 1001 10.55 -2.99 -5.88
C THR A 1001 9.67 -2.93 -7.15
N PHE A 1002 8.44 -3.43 -7.14
CA PHE A 1002 7.51 -3.22 -8.26
C PHE A 1002 6.80 -1.89 -8.11
N LEU A 1003 6.43 -1.25 -9.24
CA LEU A 1003 5.80 0.06 -9.22
C LEU A 1003 4.55 0.07 -8.34
N ASN A 1004 3.73 -0.98 -8.42
CA ASN A 1004 2.55 -1.12 -7.57
C ASN A 1004 2.87 -1.10 -6.07
N PHE A 1005 4.02 -1.62 -5.65
CA PHE A 1005 4.41 -1.69 -4.23
C PHE A 1005 5.15 -0.45 -3.74
N VAL A 1006 5.63 0.42 -4.65
CA VAL A 1006 6.04 1.77 -4.25
C VAL A 1006 4.87 2.51 -3.61
N SER A 1007 3.63 2.23 -4.02
CA SER A 1007 2.43 2.81 -3.39
C SER A 1007 2.23 2.37 -1.93
N TYR A 1008 2.84 1.27 -1.48
CA TYR A 1008 2.76 0.80 -0.09
C TYR A 1008 3.71 1.63 0.77
N ALA A 1009 4.86 1.99 0.21
CA ALA A 1009 5.82 2.93 0.79
C ALA A 1009 5.47 4.40 0.56
N SER A 1010 4.23 4.75 0.16
CA SER A 1010 3.88 6.11 -0.24
C SER A 1010 4.11 7.13 0.88
N GLY A 1011 3.88 6.75 2.14
CA GLY A 1011 4.21 7.57 3.30
C GLY A 1011 5.68 7.97 3.34
N ALA A 1012 6.59 7.03 3.07
CA ALA A 1012 8.03 7.28 3.04
C ALA A 1012 8.45 8.11 1.82
N VAL A 1013 7.91 7.84 0.62
CA VAL A 1013 8.17 8.64 -0.59
C VAL A 1013 7.73 10.09 -0.37
N ARG A 1014 6.54 10.28 0.19
CA ARG A 1014 6.00 11.60 0.55
C ARG A 1014 6.88 12.34 1.55
N LEU A 1015 7.35 11.67 2.61
CA LEU A 1015 8.28 12.27 3.56
C LEU A 1015 9.63 12.60 2.93
N SER A 1016 10.09 11.81 1.96
CA SER A 1016 11.32 12.09 1.23
C SER A 1016 11.20 13.39 0.41
N ALA A 1017 10.06 13.58 -0.26
CA ALA A 1017 9.75 14.78 -1.01
C ALA A 1017 9.57 16.00 -0.10
N LEU A 1018 8.89 15.84 1.04
CA LEU A 1018 8.69 16.90 2.03
C LEU A 1018 10.00 17.32 2.71
N SER A 1019 10.84 16.35 3.07
CA SER A 1019 12.13 16.58 3.73
C SER A 1019 13.23 16.97 2.74
N GLN A 1020 12.93 16.98 1.44
CA GLN A 1020 13.88 17.30 0.37
C GLN A 1020 15.13 16.41 0.40
N VAL A 1021 14.96 15.11 0.67
CA VAL A 1021 16.06 14.14 0.65
C VAL A 1021 16.05 13.34 -0.65
N ARG A 1022 17.25 13.09 -1.19
CA ARG A 1022 17.42 12.36 -2.45
C ARG A 1022 17.37 10.85 -2.22
N THR A 1023 16.29 10.24 -2.67
CA THR A 1023 16.11 8.79 -2.75
C THR A 1023 15.80 8.37 -4.19
N ILE A 1024 16.28 7.19 -4.61
CA ILE A 1024 16.07 6.69 -5.97
C ILE A 1024 15.33 5.35 -5.93
N TRP A 1025 14.08 5.35 -6.38
CA TRP A 1025 13.24 4.15 -6.46
C TRP A 1025 13.37 3.52 -7.84
N VAL A 1026 13.86 2.28 -7.89
CA VAL A 1026 14.00 1.50 -9.13
C VAL A 1026 12.81 0.54 -9.24
N ALA A 1027 11.71 1.05 -9.78
CA ALA A 1027 10.45 0.34 -9.89
C ALA A 1027 10.36 -0.43 -11.21
N THR A 1028 10.04 -1.71 -11.19
CA THR A 1028 9.69 -2.44 -12.43
C THR A 1028 8.18 -2.55 -12.60
N HIS A 1029 7.73 -3.00 -13.78
CA HIS A 1029 6.31 -3.20 -14.12
C HIS A 1029 5.65 -1.85 -14.44
N ASP A 1030 6.05 -1.20 -15.53
CA ASP A 1030 5.63 0.16 -15.89
C ASP A 1030 4.21 0.29 -16.46
N SER A 1031 3.54 -0.82 -16.80
CA SER A 1031 2.26 -0.83 -17.51
C SER A 1031 1.49 -2.14 -17.29
N ILE A 1032 0.29 -2.25 -17.90
CA ILE A 1032 -0.46 -3.52 -17.94
C ILE A 1032 0.24 -4.63 -18.74
N GLY A 1033 1.26 -4.29 -19.54
CA GLY A 1033 2.04 -5.23 -20.35
C GLY A 1033 2.83 -6.24 -19.52
N LEU A 1034 2.63 -6.24 -18.21
CA LEU A 1034 3.05 -7.28 -17.30
C LEU A 1034 2.47 -8.65 -17.64
N GLY A 1035 1.28 -8.71 -18.25
CA GLY A 1035 0.74 -9.94 -18.77
C GLY A 1035 0.35 -10.97 -17.69
N GLU A 1036 1.21 -11.96 -17.49
CA GLU A 1036 0.92 -13.23 -16.79
C GLU A 1036 0.71 -13.09 -15.27
N ASP A 1037 1.04 -11.93 -14.71
CA ASP A 1037 0.86 -11.62 -13.28
C ASP A 1037 -0.55 -11.15 -12.98
N GLY A 1038 -1.23 -10.60 -13.99
CA GLY A 1038 -2.60 -10.18 -13.89
C GLY A 1038 -2.87 -8.91 -13.07
N PRO A 1039 -4.16 -8.61 -12.85
CA PRO A 1039 -4.67 -7.39 -12.23
C PRO A 1039 -4.07 -7.02 -10.88
N THR A 1040 -3.65 -7.98 -10.06
CA THR A 1040 -3.11 -7.69 -8.72
C THR A 1040 -1.80 -6.90 -8.75
N HIS A 1041 -1.08 -6.91 -9.88
CA HIS A 1041 0.25 -6.30 -10.03
C HIS A 1041 0.31 -5.18 -11.08
N GLN A 1042 -0.77 -4.95 -11.83
CA GLN A 1042 -0.84 -3.92 -12.87
C GLN A 1042 -0.97 -2.51 -12.24
N PRO A 1043 -0.01 -1.59 -12.39
CA PRO A 1043 0.05 -0.36 -11.59
C PRO A 1043 -0.79 0.81 -12.15
N ILE A 1044 -2.06 0.56 -12.45
CA ILE A 1044 -2.93 1.44 -13.26
C ILE A 1044 -3.02 2.88 -12.72
N GLU A 1045 -3.12 3.03 -11.41
CA GLU A 1045 -3.32 4.29 -10.70
C GLU A 1045 -2.03 4.96 -10.21
N VAL A 1046 -0.92 4.22 -10.23
CA VAL A 1046 0.27 4.54 -9.42
C VAL A 1046 1.07 5.71 -10.00
N LEU A 1047 1.14 5.83 -11.33
CA LEU A 1047 1.79 6.97 -11.95
C LEU A 1047 1.03 8.27 -11.66
N ALA A 1048 -0.30 8.25 -11.71
CA ALA A 1048 -1.12 9.40 -11.38
C ALA A 1048 -0.94 9.84 -9.92
N HIS A 1049 -0.84 8.88 -9.00
CA HIS A 1049 -0.52 9.14 -7.59
C HIS A 1049 0.80 9.92 -7.44
N PHE A 1050 1.91 9.39 -7.94
CA PHE A 1050 3.21 10.03 -7.70
C PHE A 1050 3.47 11.27 -8.55
N ARG A 1051 2.86 11.39 -9.74
CA ARG A 1051 2.85 12.64 -10.53
C ARG A 1051 2.06 13.76 -9.86
N ALA A 1052 1.12 13.43 -8.96
CA ALA A 1052 0.40 14.40 -8.15
C ALA A 1052 1.15 14.83 -6.89
N LEU A 1053 2.22 14.12 -6.51
CA LEU A 1053 3.03 14.40 -5.32
C LEU A 1053 4.02 15.55 -5.59
N PRO A 1054 3.97 16.66 -4.83
CA PRO A 1054 4.91 17.75 -5.00
C PRO A 1054 6.36 17.33 -4.73
N ASN A 1055 7.32 17.90 -5.46
CA ASN A 1055 8.75 17.60 -5.32
C ASN A 1055 9.08 16.10 -5.45
N CYS A 1056 8.47 15.39 -6.41
CA CYS A 1056 8.81 14.01 -6.75
C CYS A 1056 8.94 13.88 -8.26
N MET A 1057 10.06 13.37 -8.77
CA MET A 1057 10.23 13.14 -10.21
C MET A 1057 9.83 11.72 -10.57
N VAL A 1058 8.87 11.58 -11.49
CA VAL A 1058 8.41 10.26 -11.97
C VAL A 1058 8.88 10.03 -13.39
N TRP A 1059 9.92 9.22 -13.53
CA TRP A 1059 10.50 8.82 -14.80
C TRP A 1059 9.85 7.54 -15.32
N ARG A 1060 9.35 7.56 -16.56
CA ARG A 1060 8.86 6.39 -17.30
C ARG A 1060 9.57 6.28 -18.66
N PRO A 1061 10.81 5.78 -18.68
CA PRO A 1061 11.63 5.74 -19.89
C PRO A 1061 11.11 4.75 -20.96
N ALA A 1062 11.20 5.14 -22.22
CA ALA A 1062 10.88 4.35 -23.41
C ALA A 1062 12.09 3.60 -23.99
N ASP A 1063 13.32 4.09 -23.76
CA ASP A 1063 14.55 3.48 -24.28
C ASP A 1063 15.78 3.65 -23.38
N GLY A 1064 16.95 3.20 -23.84
CA GLY A 1064 18.18 3.18 -23.05
C GLY A 1064 18.77 4.57 -22.79
N ASN A 1065 18.60 5.53 -23.70
CA ASN A 1065 19.08 6.90 -23.52
C ASN A 1065 18.21 7.64 -22.49
N GLU A 1066 16.90 7.41 -22.51
CA GLU A 1066 15.99 7.94 -21.49
C GLU A 1066 16.26 7.31 -20.11
N VAL A 1067 16.60 6.02 -20.03
CA VAL A 1067 17.02 5.40 -18.75
C VAL A 1067 18.30 6.05 -18.22
N SER A 1068 19.30 6.27 -19.09
CA SER A 1068 20.54 6.97 -18.71
C SER A 1068 20.27 8.41 -18.24
N ALA A 1069 19.35 9.13 -18.90
CA ALA A 1069 18.93 10.47 -18.49
C ALA A 1069 18.21 10.47 -17.13
N ALA A 1070 17.35 9.48 -16.88
CA ALA A 1070 16.67 9.35 -15.59
C ALA A 1070 17.66 9.18 -14.43
N TYR A 1071 18.67 8.32 -14.59
CA TYR A 1071 19.75 8.19 -13.61
C TYR A 1071 20.59 9.48 -13.49
N TYR A 1072 20.85 10.15 -14.61
CA TYR A 1072 21.59 11.41 -14.59
C TYR A 1072 20.90 12.45 -13.71
N VAL A 1073 19.61 12.66 -13.92
CA VAL A 1073 18.82 13.63 -13.15
C VAL A 1073 18.65 13.16 -11.71
N ALA A 1074 18.33 11.88 -11.48
CA ALA A 1074 18.17 11.34 -10.12
C ALA A 1074 19.43 11.49 -9.25
N LEU A 1075 20.63 11.37 -9.85
CA LEU A 1075 21.90 11.55 -9.14
C LEU A 1075 22.25 13.01 -8.92
N THR A 1076 21.85 13.92 -9.81
CA THR A 1076 22.22 15.35 -9.74
C THR A 1076 21.22 16.21 -8.96
N SER A 1077 19.95 15.79 -8.87
CA SER A 1077 18.90 16.46 -8.10
C SER A 1077 19.04 16.21 -6.60
N LYS A 1078 19.81 17.06 -5.92
CA LYS A 1078 20.17 16.86 -4.50
C LYS A 1078 18.99 16.80 -3.52
N ASN A 1079 17.88 17.44 -3.87
CA ASN A 1079 16.77 17.76 -2.95
C ASN A 1079 15.43 17.12 -3.36
N THR A 1080 15.45 16.14 -4.28
CA THR A 1080 14.24 15.62 -4.90
C THR A 1080 14.32 14.10 -5.04
N PRO A 1081 13.38 13.32 -4.47
CA PRO A 1081 13.28 11.90 -4.74
C PRO A 1081 12.88 11.61 -6.19
N SER A 1082 13.35 10.48 -6.72
CA SER A 1082 13.06 10.04 -8.09
C SER A 1082 12.50 8.62 -8.10
N ILE A 1083 11.45 8.40 -8.89
CA ILE A 1083 10.89 7.08 -9.18
C ILE A 1083 11.16 6.75 -10.64
N LEU A 1084 11.87 5.65 -10.90
CA LEU A 1084 12.11 5.12 -12.25
C LEU A 1084 11.16 3.95 -12.47
N ALA A 1085 10.12 4.13 -13.28
CA ALA A 1085 9.17 3.12 -13.71
C ALA A 1085 9.66 2.41 -14.98
N LEU A 1086 10.12 1.17 -14.81
CA LEU A 1086 10.85 0.40 -15.82
C LEU A 1086 10.05 -0.80 -16.33
N SER A 1087 10.13 -1.03 -17.64
CA SER A 1087 9.40 -2.07 -18.36
C SER A 1087 10.11 -3.42 -18.29
N ARG A 1088 9.29 -4.48 -18.38
CA ARG A 1088 9.76 -5.87 -18.53
C ARG A 1088 9.83 -6.30 -20.00
N GLN A 1089 9.04 -5.68 -20.88
CA GLN A 1089 9.02 -6.02 -22.29
C GLN A 1089 10.22 -5.37 -23.00
N ASN A 1090 10.72 -6.02 -24.04
CA ASN A 1090 11.79 -5.41 -24.84
C ASN A 1090 11.23 -4.23 -25.64
N LEU A 1091 11.83 -3.04 -25.46
CA LEU A 1091 11.45 -1.82 -26.15
C LEU A 1091 12.52 -1.43 -27.18
N PRO A 1092 12.15 -0.89 -28.35
CA PRO A 1092 13.11 -0.41 -29.34
C PRO A 1092 13.90 0.79 -28.84
N GLN A 1093 15.07 1.04 -29.42
CA GLN A 1093 15.79 2.30 -29.22
C GLN A 1093 15.27 3.36 -30.20
N LEU A 1094 15.06 4.59 -29.75
CA LEU A 1094 14.39 5.61 -30.55
C LEU A 1094 15.40 6.44 -31.36
N GLU A 1095 15.03 6.85 -32.58
CA GLU A 1095 15.94 7.53 -33.52
C GLU A 1095 16.42 8.90 -33.04
N ASN A 1096 15.53 9.74 -32.52
CA ASN A 1096 15.86 11.07 -32.01
C ASN A 1096 16.14 11.11 -30.49
N SER A 1097 16.23 9.94 -29.85
CA SER A 1097 16.53 9.86 -28.42
C SER A 1097 18.02 10.09 -28.16
N SER A 1098 18.30 10.93 -27.17
CA SER A 1098 19.63 11.14 -26.62
C SER A 1098 19.51 11.55 -25.17
N ILE A 1099 20.56 11.34 -24.37
CA ILE A 1099 20.59 11.79 -22.97
C ILE A 1099 20.27 13.29 -22.90
N GLY A 1100 20.89 14.12 -23.78
CA GLY A 1100 20.68 15.57 -23.80
C GLY A 1100 19.26 16.03 -24.14
N ASN A 1101 18.51 15.24 -24.91
CA ASN A 1101 17.09 15.51 -25.15
C ASN A 1101 16.23 15.03 -23.98
N ALA A 1102 16.47 13.82 -23.49
CA ALA A 1102 15.68 13.20 -22.44
C ALA A 1102 15.79 13.92 -21.08
N ILE A 1103 16.94 14.53 -20.75
CA ILE A 1103 17.08 15.34 -19.52
C ILE A 1103 16.21 16.61 -19.50
N LYS A 1104 15.56 16.96 -20.62
CA LYS A 1104 14.57 18.05 -20.69
C LYS A 1104 13.15 17.59 -20.37
N GLY A 1105 12.97 16.32 -20.01
CA GLY A 1105 11.69 15.74 -19.56
C GLY A 1105 10.73 15.37 -20.69
N GLY A 1106 10.85 15.99 -21.86
CA GLY A 1106 10.08 15.63 -23.05
C GLY A 1106 10.66 16.21 -24.34
N TYR A 1107 10.54 15.47 -25.45
CA TYR A 1107 11.11 15.85 -26.75
C TYR A 1107 10.36 15.19 -27.91
N VAL A 1108 10.54 15.74 -29.12
CA VAL A 1108 9.98 15.16 -30.36
C VAL A 1108 10.78 13.91 -30.71
N ALA A 1109 10.16 12.73 -30.59
CA ALA A 1109 10.78 11.44 -30.89
C ALA A 1109 10.75 11.14 -32.40
N CYS A 1110 9.68 11.54 -33.09
CA CYS A 1110 9.50 11.39 -34.53
C CYS A 1110 8.59 12.50 -35.06
N GLU A 1111 8.82 13.00 -36.27
CA GLU A 1111 7.96 14.02 -36.89
C GLU A 1111 7.95 13.93 -38.42
N ASP A 1112 6.76 14.03 -39.00
CA ASP A 1112 6.55 14.42 -40.39
C ASP A 1112 6.42 15.95 -40.52
N GLU A 1113 6.97 16.54 -41.59
CA GLU A 1113 6.84 17.98 -41.86
C GLU A 1113 5.38 18.45 -41.93
N ASN A 1114 5.05 19.48 -41.15
CA ASN A 1114 3.71 20.04 -40.97
C ASN A 1114 2.70 18.99 -40.48
N ALA A 1115 3.00 18.34 -39.34
CA ALA A 1115 2.14 17.34 -38.72
C ALA A 1115 0.69 17.84 -38.54
N ASP A 1116 -0.27 16.98 -38.89
CA ASP A 1116 -1.71 17.22 -38.73
C ASP A 1116 -2.21 16.83 -37.32
N ILE A 1117 -1.43 16.03 -36.59
CA ILE A 1117 -1.70 15.57 -35.22
C ILE A 1117 -0.39 15.40 -34.42
N THR A 1118 -0.42 15.70 -33.13
CA THR A 1118 0.63 15.40 -32.15
C THR A 1118 0.19 14.25 -31.24
N ILE A 1119 0.93 13.14 -31.24
CA ILE A 1119 0.72 12.00 -30.34
C ILE A 1119 1.75 12.10 -29.22
N VAL A 1120 1.30 12.12 -27.97
CA VAL A 1120 2.17 12.26 -26.79
C VAL A 1120 2.10 11.00 -25.96
N SER A 1121 3.24 10.46 -25.54
CA SER A 1121 3.29 9.20 -24.81
C SER A 1121 4.50 9.17 -23.87
N SER A 1122 4.52 8.20 -22.96
CA SER A 1122 5.70 7.85 -22.15
C SER A 1122 5.86 6.33 -22.08
N GLY A 1123 7.02 5.84 -21.65
CA GLY A 1123 7.25 4.42 -21.40
C GLY A 1123 7.08 3.50 -22.61
N SER A 1124 6.53 2.32 -22.34
CA SER A 1124 6.39 1.23 -23.33
C SER A 1124 5.53 1.57 -24.54
N GLU A 1125 4.65 2.56 -24.48
CA GLU A 1125 3.77 2.95 -25.59
C GLU A 1125 4.43 3.86 -26.63
N VAL A 1126 5.56 4.51 -26.35
CA VAL A 1126 6.19 5.47 -27.27
C VAL A 1126 6.57 4.81 -28.60
N GLY A 1127 7.15 3.60 -28.55
CA GLY A 1127 7.49 2.85 -29.76
C GLY A 1127 6.27 2.55 -30.63
N ILE A 1128 5.15 2.19 -30.00
CA ILE A 1128 3.87 1.92 -30.69
C ILE A 1128 3.32 3.19 -31.34
N CYS A 1129 3.44 4.34 -30.66
CA CYS A 1129 3.04 5.62 -31.21
C CYS A 1129 3.88 6.01 -32.44
N ILE A 1130 5.19 5.72 -32.44
CA ILE A 1130 6.06 5.95 -33.61
C ILE A 1130 5.65 5.08 -34.79
N GLU A 1131 5.36 3.79 -34.56
CA GLU A 1131 4.87 2.90 -35.62
C GLU A 1131 3.54 3.39 -36.21
N SER A 1132 2.71 4.09 -35.43
CA SER A 1132 1.44 4.65 -35.90
C SER A 1132 1.59 5.77 -36.93
N VAL A 1133 2.70 6.51 -36.91
CA VAL A 1133 2.97 7.58 -37.88
C VAL A 1133 2.94 7.03 -39.31
N LYS A 1134 3.64 5.91 -39.54
CA LYS A 1134 3.68 5.26 -40.85
C LYS A 1134 2.29 4.82 -41.30
N TYR A 1135 1.52 4.21 -40.40
CA TYR A 1135 0.17 3.76 -40.72
C TYR A 1135 -0.77 4.91 -41.08
N LEU A 1136 -0.76 5.99 -40.28
CA LEU A 1136 -1.57 7.19 -40.52
C LEU A 1136 -1.26 7.82 -41.87
N LYS A 1137 0.03 7.87 -42.24
CA LYS A 1137 0.47 8.37 -43.53
C LYS A 1137 0.03 7.48 -44.68
N GLU A 1138 0.24 6.17 -44.58
CA GLU A 1138 -0.03 5.20 -45.65
C GLU A 1138 -1.52 4.94 -45.89
N HIS A 1139 -2.34 4.92 -44.83
CA HIS A 1139 -3.73 4.49 -44.91
C HIS A 1139 -4.73 5.65 -44.84
N HIS A 1140 -4.31 6.79 -44.29
CA HIS A 1140 -5.21 7.92 -44.04
C HIS A 1140 -4.66 9.27 -44.54
N ASN A 1141 -3.46 9.31 -45.13
CA ASN A 1141 -2.79 10.53 -45.59
C ASN A 1141 -2.69 11.61 -44.50
N LEU A 1142 -2.46 11.17 -43.26
CA LEU A 1142 -2.29 12.02 -42.08
C LEU A 1142 -0.83 12.01 -41.64
N ARG A 1143 -0.27 13.19 -41.45
CA ARG A 1143 1.10 13.37 -40.94
C ARG A 1143 1.04 13.51 -39.43
N ALA A 1144 1.95 12.84 -38.73
CA ALA A 1144 1.95 12.84 -37.28
C ALA A 1144 3.32 13.24 -36.71
N ARG A 1145 3.26 13.93 -35.57
CA ARG A 1145 4.39 14.16 -34.67
C ARG A 1145 4.21 13.25 -33.46
N VAL A 1146 5.27 12.59 -33.01
CA VAL A 1146 5.27 11.80 -31.78
C VAL A 1146 6.23 12.43 -30.77
N VAL A 1147 5.73 12.67 -29.56
CA VAL A 1147 6.48 13.24 -28.44
C VAL A 1147 6.62 12.19 -27.35
N SER A 1148 7.86 11.97 -26.90
CA SER A 1148 8.14 11.20 -25.69
C SER A 1148 8.24 12.18 -24.51
N ILE A 1149 7.46 11.95 -23.45
CA ILE A 1149 7.56 12.67 -22.17
C ILE A 1149 7.92 11.67 -21.07
N PRO A 1150 9.20 11.28 -20.93
CA PRO A 1150 9.60 10.37 -19.86
C PRO A 1150 9.40 10.95 -18.45
N CYS A 1151 9.32 12.27 -18.26
CA CYS A 1151 9.14 12.87 -16.93
C CYS A 1151 8.36 14.19 -17.00
N PHE A 1152 7.17 14.23 -16.38
CA PHE A 1152 6.27 15.39 -16.40
C PHE A 1152 6.90 16.58 -15.67
N GLU A 1153 7.45 16.33 -14.48
CA GLU A 1153 7.93 17.39 -13.61
C GLU A 1153 9.13 18.14 -14.23
N VAL A 1154 10.00 17.40 -14.93
CA VAL A 1154 11.15 17.99 -15.63
C VAL A 1154 10.72 18.72 -16.91
N PHE A 1155 9.68 18.23 -17.60
CA PHE A 1155 9.14 18.90 -18.79
C PHE A 1155 8.40 20.19 -18.43
N ASP A 1156 7.57 20.15 -17.37
CA ASP A 1156 6.82 21.30 -16.87
C ASP A 1156 7.74 22.44 -16.37
N ALA A 1157 8.93 22.09 -15.88
CA ALA A 1157 9.95 23.05 -15.49
C ALA A 1157 10.65 23.75 -16.67
N GLN A 1158 10.47 23.26 -17.91
CA GLN A 1158 11.03 23.89 -19.10
C GLN A 1158 10.30 25.19 -19.45
N SER A 1159 10.99 26.07 -20.19
CA SER A 1159 10.39 27.31 -20.65
C SER A 1159 9.15 27.03 -21.52
N LYS A 1160 8.18 27.95 -21.48
CA LYS A 1160 6.96 27.82 -22.29
C LYS A 1160 7.30 27.69 -23.78
N GLU A 1161 8.30 28.42 -24.26
CA GLU A 1161 8.79 28.35 -25.64
C GLU A 1161 9.30 26.95 -25.99
N TYR A 1162 10.04 26.29 -25.09
CA TYR A 1162 10.49 24.93 -25.31
C TYR A 1162 9.29 23.96 -25.34
N ARG A 1163 8.39 24.04 -24.36
CA ARG A 1163 7.20 23.17 -24.32
C ARG A 1163 6.35 23.31 -25.58
N LEU A 1164 6.13 24.54 -26.06
CA LEU A 1164 5.42 24.81 -27.32
C LEU A 1164 6.20 24.36 -28.56
N SER A 1165 7.54 24.35 -28.52
CA SER A 1165 8.34 23.79 -29.61
C SER A 1165 8.17 22.27 -29.73
N VAL A 1166 7.94 21.59 -28.61
CA VAL A 1166 7.75 20.13 -28.54
C VAL A 1166 6.29 19.76 -28.83
N ILE A 1167 5.33 20.45 -28.21
CA ILE A 1167 3.88 20.26 -28.34
C ILE A 1167 3.26 21.60 -28.79
N PRO A 1168 3.10 21.84 -30.11
CA PRO A 1168 2.63 23.12 -30.61
C PRO A 1168 1.14 23.35 -30.34
N ASP A 1169 0.80 24.57 -29.96
CA ASP A 1169 -0.60 25.00 -29.84
C ASP A 1169 -1.31 24.96 -31.20
N GLY A 1170 -2.60 24.64 -31.18
CA GLY A 1170 -3.45 24.64 -32.37
C GLY A 1170 -3.35 23.40 -33.25
N ILE A 1171 -2.43 22.47 -32.95
CA ILE A 1171 -2.41 21.13 -33.56
C ILE A 1171 -3.20 20.17 -32.65
N PRO A 1172 -4.16 19.39 -33.20
CA PRO A 1172 -4.78 18.27 -32.51
C PRO A 1172 -3.77 17.41 -31.75
N SER A 1173 -4.06 17.06 -30.49
CA SER A 1173 -3.17 16.18 -29.74
C SER A 1173 -3.88 15.06 -28.99
N LEU A 1174 -3.26 13.89 -29.00
CA LEU A 1174 -3.74 12.65 -28.39
C LEU A 1174 -2.67 12.09 -27.45
N SER A 1175 -2.99 11.84 -26.19
CA SER A 1175 -2.09 11.08 -25.32
C SER A 1175 -2.38 9.58 -25.37
N VAL A 1176 -1.34 8.78 -25.11
CA VAL A 1176 -1.42 7.32 -25.09
C VAL A 1176 -0.68 6.82 -23.84
N GLU A 1177 -1.43 6.21 -22.92
CA GLU A 1177 -0.87 5.54 -21.75
C GLU A 1177 -1.81 4.40 -21.36
N VAL A 1178 -1.35 3.14 -21.42
CA VAL A 1178 -2.21 1.99 -21.10
C VAL A 1178 -2.29 1.76 -19.59
N MET A 1179 -2.65 2.83 -18.88
CA MET A 1179 -2.89 2.96 -17.44
C MET A 1179 -3.94 4.07 -17.24
N SER A 1180 -4.12 4.57 -16.01
CA SER A 1180 -4.96 5.75 -15.79
C SER A 1180 -4.45 6.93 -16.61
N THR A 1181 -5.35 7.58 -17.35
CA THR A 1181 -5.00 8.76 -18.15
C THR A 1181 -4.96 10.06 -17.36
N LEU A 1182 -5.22 10.01 -16.05
CA LEU A 1182 -5.32 11.19 -15.19
C LEU A 1182 -4.02 12.00 -15.24
N GLY A 1183 -4.12 13.24 -15.73
CA GLY A 1183 -3.00 14.19 -15.86
C GLY A 1183 -2.55 14.44 -17.30
N TRP A 1184 -2.88 13.56 -18.24
CA TRP A 1184 -2.50 13.76 -19.64
C TRP A 1184 -3.28 14.86 -20.34
N GLU A 1185 -4.42 15.26 -19.78
CA GLU A 1185 -5.24 16.38 -20.22
C GLU A 1185 -4.41 17.69 -20.31
N ARG A 1186 -3.29 17.80 -19.58
CA ARG A 1186 -2.33 18.92 -19.65
C ARG A 1186 -1.59 19.07 -20.99
N TYR A 1187 -1.38 17.96 -21.69
CA TYR A 1187 -0.56 17.89 -22.90
C TYR A 1187 -1.36 17.46 -24.13
N SER A 1188 -2.61 17.05 -23.94
CA SER A 1188 -3.43 16.43 -24.98
C SER A 1188 -4.89 16.86 -24.92
N HIS A 1189 -5.50 17.02 -26.09
CA HIS A 1189 -6.93 17.30 -26.21
C HIS A 1189 -7.78 16.05 -25.96
N GLU A 1190 -7.24 14.87 -26.26
CA GLU A 1190 -7.89 13.57 -26.08
C GLU A 1190 -6.91 12.59 -25.46
N GLN A 1191 -7.42 11.63 -24.68
CA GLN A 1191 -6.59 10.64 -23.99
C GLN A 1191 -7.01 9.22 -24.37
N PHE A 1192 -6.03 8.36 -24.56
CA PHE A 1192 -6.21 6.92 -24.70
C PHE A 1192 -5.53 6.19 -23.54
N GLY A 1193 -6.32 5.48 -22.74
CA GLY A 1193 -5.82 4.64 -21.66
C GLY A 1193 -6.91 3.78 -21.03
N LEU A 1194 -6.73 3.43 -19.75
CA LEU A 1194 -7.56 2.49 -19.01
C LEU A 1194 -8.23 3.10 -17.79
N ASN A 1195 -9.48 2.72 -17.56
CA ASN A 1195 -10.27 3.04 -16.38
C ASN A 1195 -10.82 1.78 -15.68
N ARG A 1196 -10.14 0.64 -15.88
CA ARG A 1196 -10.49 -0.69 -15.33
C ARG A 1196 -9.23 -1.49 -15.08
N PHE A 1197 -9.32 -2.50 -14.24
CA PHE A 1197 -8.28 -3.53 -14.14
C PHE A 1197 -8.14 -4.32 -15.46
N GLY A 1198 -6.92 -4.77 -15.77
CA GLY A 1198 -6.65 -5.59 -16.95
C GLY A 1198 -7.01 -7.07 -16.73
N ALA A 1199 -6.32 -7.99 -17.39
CA ALA A 1199 -6.49 -9.44 -17.21
C ALA A 1199 -5.14 -10.16 -17.06
N SER A 1200 -5.16 -11.42 -16.62
CA SER A 1200 -4.00 -12.32 -16.60
C SER A 1200 -3.78 -12.98 -17.97
N GLY A 1201 -2.57 -12.92 -18.54
CA GLY A 1201 -2.26 -13.58 -19.82
C GLY A 1201 -0.93 -13.18 -20.44
N ALA A 1202 -0.50 -13.76 -21.56
CA ALA A 1202 0.71 -13.25 -22.24
C ALA A 1202 0.52 -11.75 -22.60
N TYR A 1203 1.56 -10.92 -22.44
CA TYR A 1203 1.40 -9.46 -22.54
C TYR A 1203 0.76 -8.99 -23.86
N LEU A 1204 1.15 -9.58 -25.00
CA LEU A 1204 0.54 -9.28 -26.30
C LEU A 1204 -0.95 -9.61 -26.33
N ASP A 1205 -1.38 -10.62 -25.60
CA ASP A 1205 -2.78 -10.99 -25.51
C ASP A 1205 -3.52 -10.09 -24.50
N VAL A 1206 -2.86 -9.63 -23.43
CA VAL A 1206 -3.49 -8.75 -22.42
C VAL A 1206 -3.87 -7.41 -23.03
N TYR A 1207 -3.07 -6.92 -23.97
CA TYR A 1207 -3.46 -5.79 -24.81
C TYR A 1207 -4.61 -6.13 -25.80
N LYS A 1208 -4.93 -7.41 -26.07
CA LYS A 1208 -6.04 -7.85 -26.95
C LYS A 1208 -7.42 -7.98 -26.27
N VAL A 1209 -7.54 -7.79 -24.94
CA VAL A 1209 -8.79 -8.12 -24.20
C VAL A 1209 -9.98 -7.29 -24.70
N LYS A 1210 -10.95 -8.00 -25.28
CA LYS A 1210 -11.95 -7.48 -26.23
C LYS A 1210 -13.30 -7.04 -25.64
N GLN A 1211 -13.42 -6.84 -24.34
CA GLN A 1211 -14.72 -6.47 -23.74
C GLN A 1211 -14.71 -5.02 -23.27
N ALA A 1212 -15.60 -4.19 -23.81
CA ALA A 1212 -15.92 -2.80 -23.45
C ALA A 1212 -15.07 -1.64 -24.01
N PHE A 1213 -14.35 -1.81 -25.11
CA PHE A 1213 -13.95 -0.65 -25.93
C PHE A 1213 -15.03 -0.43 -27.01
N ILE A 1214 -15.67 0.75 -27.01
CA ILE A 1214 -16.73 1.28 -27.92
C ILE A 1214 -18.15 1.14 -27.32
N PRO A 1215 -18.86 2.26 -27.02
CA PRO A 1215 -19.22 3.27 -28.01
C PRO A 1215 -19.03 4.73 -27.58
N TYR A 1216 -18.10 5.43 -28.24
CA TYR A 1216 -18.10 6.90 -28.26
C TYR A 1216 -17.84 7.42 -29.67
N MET A 1217 -18.73 7.05 -30.59
CA MET A 1217 -18.62 7.45 -31.98
C MET A 1217 -20.00 7.69 -32.59
N LYS A 1218 -20.53 8.91 -32.37
CA LYS A 1218 -21.38 9.67 -33.31
C LYS A 1218 -21.84 11.00 -32.66
N ALA A 1219 -21.06 12.06 -32.85
CA ALA A 1219 -21.55 13.45 -32.96
C ALA A 1219 -20.41 14.37 -33.48
N SER A 1220 -20.63 14.97 -34.66
CA SER A 1220 -20.04 16.20 -35.28
C SER A 1220 -18.58 16.58 -34.92
N ASN A 1221 -17.60 16.65 -35.83
CA ASN A 1221 -17.44 17.54 -36.99
C ASN A 1221 -16.32 17.00 -37.92
N LYS A 1222 -16.50 17.02 -39.25
CA LYS A 1222 -15.85 16.11 -40.26
C LYS A 1222 -14.32 16.16 -40.50
N GLY A 1223 -13.50 16.78 -39.65
CA GLY A 1223 -12.03 16.78 -39.81
C GLY A 1223 -11.30 16.05 -38.70
N PHE A 1224 -11.48 16.53 -37.46
CA PHE A 1224 -10.83 16.00 -36.25
C PHE A 1224 -11.34 14.61 -35.85
N THR A 1225 -12.62 14.33 -36.11
CA THR A 1225 -13.25 13.06 -35.69
C THR A 1225 -12.72 11.86 -36.46
N GLU A 1226 -12.32 12.02 -37.73
CA GLU A 1226 -11.80 10.92 -38.54
C GLU A 1226 -10.35 10.56 -38.13
N VAL A 1227 -9.47 11.55 -38.01
CA VAL A 1227 -8.09 11.38 -37.47
C VAL A 1227 -8.14 10.67 -36.12
N ARG A 1228 -9.00 11.15 -35.21
CA ARG A 1228 -9.21 10.57 -33.88
C ARG A 1228 -9.59 9.09 -33.95
N VAL A 1229 -10.49 8.72 -34.84
CA VAL A 1229 -10.98 7.34 -35.01
C VAL A 1229 -9.90 6.45 -35.57
N TYR A 1230 -9.15 6.93 -36.55
CA TYR A 1230 -8.14 6.14 -37.22
C TYR A 1230 -6.90 5.96 -36.35
N THR A 1231 -6.42 7.00 -35.67
CA THR A 1231 -5.28 6.90 -34.73
C THR A 1231 -5.65 6.02 -33.55
N ARG A 1232 -6.81 6.26 -32.93
CA ARG A 1232 -7.29 5.40 -31.84
C ARG A 1232 -7.49 3.98 -32.32
N GLY A 1233 -8.13 3.79 -33.48
CA GLY A 1233 -8.39 2.47 -34.07
C GLY A 1233 -7.12 1.70 -34.45
N TYR A 1234 -6.08 2.39 -34.91
CA TYR A 1234 -4.78 1.77 -35.20
C TYR A 1234 -3.99 1.44 -33.94
N ILE A 1235 -3.90 2.37 -32.99
CA ILE A 1235 -3.25 2.10 -31.70
C ILE A 1235 -3.98 0.96 -31.01
N GLN A 1236 -5.31 0.97 -31.08
CA GLN A 1236 -6.15 -0.14 -30.70
C GLN A 1236 -5.76 -1.41 -31.43
N ALA A 1237 -5.63 -1.42 -32.76
CA ALA A 1237 -5.21 -2.59 -33.52
C ALA A 1237 -3.78 -3.09 -33.18
N CYS A 1238 -2.81 -2.19 -32.96
CA CYS A 1238 -1.43 -2.52 -32.59
C CYS A 1238 -1.31 -3.09 -31.18
N LEU A 1239 -2.05 -2.51 -30.24
CA LEU A 1239 -2.24 -3.09 -28.92
C LEU A 1239 -3.13 -4.34 -29.01
N GLY A 1240 -3.95 -4.48 -30.05
CA GLY A 1240 -4.84 -5.63 -30.26
C GLY A 1240 -6.27 -5.44 -29.73
N TYR A 1241 -6.63 -4.24 -29.26
CA TYR A 1241 -7.98 -3.77 -28.92
C TYR A 1241 -8.89 -3.61 -30.17
N GLY A 1242 -9.08 -4.66 -30.97
CA GLY A 1242 -9.87 -4.60 -32.21
C GLY A 1242 -11.35 -4.28 -32.04
#